data_AF-A0A9E5AW08-F1
#
_entry.id   AF-A0A9E5AW08-F1
#
_cell.length_a   1.000
_cell.length_b   1.000
_cell.length_c   1.000
_cell.angle_alpha   90.00
_cell.angle_beta   90.00
_cell.angle_gamma   90.00
#
_symmetry.space_group_name_H-M   'P 1'
#
loop_
_entity.id
_entity.type
_entity.pdbx_description
1 polymer ?
#
loop_
_entity_poly.entity_id
_entity_poly.type
_entity_poly.pdbx_seq_one_letter_code
_entity_poly.pdbx_strand_id
1 'polypeptide(L)'
;MQLDLIDIAKKALPFFPRYREFARFLEESSHWDATRLREYQFHQLRNVLHHAYANSPFYKLAFDKVDFRPEEFTDISQLKALPILTRADVAKSVNQIRARNFQSYQTRHISTSGTSTGTPLQFTENWNAAFCEQIFITDLWKRIGYSENDRKAILRGNVIFTSWHRRPWRKTESSLFLSMYHLTPVTAREYAAMLRKYRPKWLHVYPSALVFLIQLLGEKEARDSLGSLGIRGVFCGSEKLYDWQRKLIEDIVQARPFSWYGMTEKVMLAGECEKCTALHIYPQYGFLETVPHRDGQMRVVATGFLNHATPFIRYEVGDLIVLGAKHCSQCGRHFQLIEEVLGREMDFVFTKNGVVPFSFSIASIHSDAWEDVAEWQIAQEKPGRIVVMIVPSDPNRKLSIEQKVKRELQRRFQASLAVDIRWMTQLPRTSSGKFKYFIQMLDLGAYSSKGGVPDLPAEAATSRSAPYTELPASRSYSYFDTTYPELNKMIYGGMRYLFFARQFQWKSREEMRDYQLHRLRRVLELACQKIPFYQQRFKQVGFAPGDLKSLDDLKHLPVLQKQEVRDHFWELFDPRQSRNGILCQTSGTTGEPLRFLLSREQVWMEWANIWRCWIWFGYRPYDRVVAFRHYEPKPGQPICNYEAHSNTLFFSVFDMDEVHLPDYVRAFNRFGPKIVRGYPSSIYILASFARERRLQVHSPNAIITSSETLLPQYRDLIEEVFDCPVYDWYGTNERVVSACQCERRESYHLSAGEGIAEYLDLSPHGERDPEAKSLVVTSLVNTVMPLIRYRVGDLVFPQSGVCECGRGLPLVRSILGRVDDIIITGDNRYVSPVRFYVLFQEFDMVRQFQIVQSEPDEVLVRIDSLREFTSEEVEHLRQKMRRVLGDRVSFEIEFVKEIQPERSGKVRNVISPVSRFTQEMETVPG
;
A
#
# COMPACT_ATOMS: atom_id res chain seq x y z
N MET A 1 -0.48 -16.88 -12.14
CA MET A 1 -0.20 -16.49 -10.74
C MET A 1 0.64 -15.22 -10.75
N GLN A 2 0.01 -14.04 -10.90
CA GLN A 2 0.71 -12.74 -10.88
C GLN A 2 0.07 -11.90 -9.78
N LEU A 3 0.88 -11.57 -8.77
CA LEU A 3 0.46 -10.73 -7.66
C LEU A 3 0.03 -9.37 -8.18
N ASP A 4 -1.12 -8.94 -7.71
CA ASP A 4 -1.62 -7.59 -7.82
C ASP A 4 -0.50 -6.62 -7.39
N LEU A 5 -0.26 -5.54 -8.14
CA LEU A 5 0.72 -4.49 -7.81
C LEU A 5 0.52 -3.95 -6.38
N ILE A 6 -0.71 -4.10 -5.90
CA ILE A 6 -1.18 -3.96 -4.54
C ILE A 6 -0.37 -4.85 -3.56
N ASP A 7 -0.33 -6.17 -3.73
CA ASP A 7 0.36 -7.04 -2.77
C ASP A 7 1.88 -6.80 -2.69
N ILE A 8 2.50 -6.38 -3.80
CA ILE A 8 3.92 -6.03 -3.84
C ILE A 8 4.16 -4.72 -3.11
N ALA A 9 3.41 -3.67 -3.42
CA ALA A 9 3.66 -2.38 -2.78
C ALA A 9 3.39 -2.45 -1.25
N LYS A 10 2.53 -3.37 -0.75
CA LYS A 10 1.92 -3.30 0.60
C LYS A 10 2.97 -3.66 1.64
N LYS A 11 3.90 -4.48 1.21
CA LYS A 11 5.05 -4.92 1.96
C LYS A 11 6.31 -4.08 1.67
N ALA A 12 6.26 -3.13 0.72
CA ALA A 12 7.37 -2.24 0.27
C ALA A 12 7.66 -1.08 1.19
N LEU A 13 6.65 -0.66 1.93
CA LEU A 13 6.63 0.56 2.70
C LEU A 13 7.74 0.74 3.74
N PRO A 14 8.16 -0.30 4.48
CA PRO A 14 9.30 -0.19 5.41
C PRO A 14 10.63 0.09 4.69
N PHE A 15 10.67 -0.05 3.37
CA PHE A 15 11.90 -0.03 2.57
C PHE A 15 12.05 1.25 1.73
N PHE A 16 11.22 2.30 1.85
CA PHE A 16 11.33 3.49 0.99
C PHE A 16 12.53 4.43 1.31
N PRO A 17 12.93 4.66 2.58
CA PRO A 17 14.23 5.28 2.90
C PRO A 17 15.38 4.40 2.42
N ARG A 18 15.28 3.09 2.69
CA ARG A 18 16.19 2.07 2.14
C ARG A 18 16.19 2.06 0.61
N TYR A 19 15.11 2.45 -0.07
CA TYR A 19 15.02 2.47 -1.53
C TYR A 19 15.92 3.56 -2.09
N ARG A 20 15.88 4.77 -1.52
CA ARG A 20 16.75 5.86 -1.95
C ARG A 20 18.20 5.61 -1.60
N GLU A 21 18.46 5.09 -0.41
CA GLU A 21 19.80 4.71 0.04
C GLU A 21 20.37 3.59 -0.84
N PHE A 22 19.58 2.54 -1.10
CA PHE A 22 20.01 1.42 -1.93
C PHE A 22 20.13 1.83 -3.41
N ALA A 23 19.25 2.71 -3.92
CA ALA A 23 19.39 3.27 -5.26
C ALA A 23 20.67 4.11 -5.40
N ARG A 24 20.98 4.96 -4.41
CA ARG A 24 22.23 5.72 -4.37
C ARG A 24 23.44 4.79 -4.27
N PHE A 25 23.35 3.75 -3.45
CA PHE A 25 24.37 2.71 -3.36
C PHE A 25 24.60 2.01 -4.70
N LEU A 26 23.55 1.69 -5.48
CA LEU A 26 23.73 1.11 -6.82
C LEU A 26 24.39 2.10 -7.79
N GLU A 27 24.01 3.37 -7.74
CA GLU A 27 24.63 4.43 -8.54
C GLU A 27 26.13 4.56 -8.25
N GLU A 28 26.50 4.66 -6.96
CA GLU A 28 27.88 4.74 -6.49
C GLU A 28 28.67 3.46 -6.81
N SER A 29 28.10 2.29 -6.50
CA SER A 29 28.77 1.00 -6.68
C SER A 29 28.85 0.54 -8.12
N SER A 30 28.10 1.17 -9.04
CA SER A 30 28.21 0.88 -10.47
C SER A 30 29.55 1.29 -11.08
N HIS A 31 30.34 2.13 -10.38
CA HIS A 31 31.65 2.62 -10.80
C HIS A 31 32.80 2.11 -9.92
N TRP A 32 32.55 1.15 -9.03
CA TRP A 32 33.60 0.54 -8.24
C TRP A 32 34.56 -0.27 -9.12
N ASP A 33 35.83 -0.31 -8.73
CA ASP A 33 36.82 -1.18 -9.35
C ASP A 33 36.58 -2.66 -8.98
N ALA A 34 37.30 -3.55 -9.66
CA ALA A 34 37.17 -4.98 -9.47
C ALA A 34 37.51 -5.45 -8.03
N THR A 35 38.43 -4.76 -7.35
CA THR A 35 38.86 -5.11 -5.99
C THR A 35 37.74 -4.85 -5.00
N ARG A 36 37.18 -3.64 -5.01
CA ARG A 36 36.09 -3.24 -4.12
C ARG A 36 34.81 -4.03 -4.38
N LEU A 37 34.52 -4.37 -5.64
CA LEU A 37 33.41 -5.27 -5.99
C LEU A 37 33.61 -6.67 -5.40
N ARG A 38 34.84 -7.21 -5.48
CA ARG A 38 35.17 -8.52 -4.92
C ARG A 38 35.09 -8.54 -3.40
N GLU A 39 35.55 -7.48 -2.74
CA GLU A 39 35.39 -7.30 -1.29
C GLU A 39 33.91 -7.27 -0.88
N TYR A 40 33.07 -6.53 -1.60
CA TYR A 40 31.63 -6.51 -1.34
C TYR A 40 31.02 -7.91 -1.49
N GLN A 41 31.34 -8.62 -2.57
CA GLN A 41 30.84 -9.98 -2.79
C GLN A 41 31.30 -10.94 -1.70
N PHE A 42 32.55 -10.84 -1.25
CA PHE A 42 33.06 -11.61 -0.12
C PHE A 42 32.23 -11.38 1.15
N HIS A 43 31.98 -10.11 1.51
CA HIS A 43 31.16 -9.77 2.68
C HIS A 43 29.71 -10.28 2.56
N GLN A 44 29.08 -10.14 1.38
CA GLN A 44 27.73 -10.64 1.16
C GLN A 44 27.66 -12.17 1.22
N LEU A 45 28.62 -12.87 0.60
CA LEU A 45 28.74 -14.34 0.70
C LEU A 45 28.87 -14.76 2.16
N ARG A 46 29.79 -14.15 2.91
CA ARG A 46 29.97 -14.42 4.34
C ARG A 46 28.66 -14.24 5.12
N ASN A 47 27.94 -13.14 4.90
CA ASN A 47 26.65 -12.87 5.55
C ASN A 47 25.59 -13.94 5.21
N VAL A 48 25.49 -14.33 3.94
CA VAL A 48 24.53 -15.36 3.50
C VAL A 48 24.90 -16.73 4.08
N LEU A 49 26.19 -17.09 4.11
CA LEU A 49 26.68 -18.34 4.67
C LEU A 49 26.40 -18.44 6.18
N HIS A 50 26.74 -17.40 6.97
CA HIS A 50 26.43 -17.37 8.40
C HIS A 50 24.93 -17.43 8.66
N HIS A 51 24.14 -16.62 7.94
CA HIS A 51 22.68 -16.62 8.10
C HIS A 51 22.07 -17.99 7.77
N ALA A 52 22.50 -18.61 6.67
CA ALA A 52 22.02 -19.92 6.25
C ALA A 52 22.38 -20.99 7.29
N TYR A 53 23.63 -21.03 7.76
CA TYR A 53 24.06 -22.00 8.77
C TYR A 53 23.28 -21.85 10.09
N ALA A 54 23.07 -20.61 10.54
CA ALA A 54 22.37 -20.34 11.79
C ALA A 54 20.86 -20.62 11.73
N ASN A 55 20.22 -20.40 10.58
CA ASN A 55 18.75 -20.34 10.49
C ASN A 55 18.11 -21.40 9.60
N SER A 56 18.85 -22.10 8.76
CA SER A 56 18.34 -23.11 7.82
C SER A 56 18.77 -24.53 8.21
N PRO A 57 17.84 -25.42 8.58
CA PRO A 57 18.15 -26.82 8.89
C PRO A 57 18.92 -27.53 7.78
N PHE A 58 18.56 -27.28 6.52
CA PHE A 58 19.23 -27.89 5.37
C PHE A 58 20.70 -27.48 5.30
N TYR A 59 21.00 -26.18 5.41
CA TYR A 59 22.38 -25.70 5.31
C TYR A 59 23.21 -26.03 6.54
N LYS A 60 22.62 -26.06 7.74
CA LYS A 60 23.32 -26.55 8.93
C LYS A 60 23.84 -27.98 8.71
N LEU A 61 22.96 -28.88 8.28
CA LEU A 61 23.33 -30.27 7.98
C LEU A 61 24.30 -30.38 6.80
N ALA A 62 24.08 -29.62 5.72
CA ALA A 62 24.94 -29.65 4.54
C ALA A 62 26.36 -29.16 4.85
N PHE A 63 26.50 -28.12 5.68
CA PHE A 63 27.79 -27.55 6.05
C PHE A 63 28.51 -28.45 7.06
N ASP A 64 27.79 -28.96 8.07
CA ASP A 64 28.35 -29.91 9.06
C ASP A 64 28.88 -31.17 8.38
N LYS A 65 28.22 -31.66 7.32
CA LYS A 65 28.63 -32.85 6.57
C LYS A 65 29.99 -32.71 5.88
N VAL A 66 30.37 -31.49 5.50
CA VAL A 66 31.65 -31.21 4.83
C VAL A 66 32.61 -30.41 5.72
N ASP A 67 32.31 -30.36 7.02
CA ASP A 67 33.05 -29.60 8.04
C ASP A 67 33.29 -28.13 7.65
N PHE A 68 32.30 -27.50 7.01
CA PHE A 68 32.39 -26.10 6.61
C PHE A 68 31.87 -25.20 7.73
N ARG A 69 32.73 -24.33 8.27
CA ARG A 69 32.38 -23.32 9.29
C ARG A 69 32.35 -21.92 8.67
N PRO A 70 31.19 -21.25 8.59
CA PRO A 70 31.13 -19.88 8.05
C PRO A 70 32.04 -18.88 8.78
N GLU A 71 32.34 -19.12 10.06
CA GLU A 71 33.24 -18.32 10.88
C GLU A 71 34.70 -18.34 10.36
N GLU A 72 35.08 -19.42 9.69
CA GLU A 72 36.41 -19.65 9.11
C GLU A 72 36.47 -19.29 7.61
N PHE A 73 35.41 -18.69 7.07
CA PHE A 73 35.35 -18.28 5.68
C PHE A 73 36.20 -17.02 5.44
N THR A 74 37.37 -17.19 4.82
CA THR A 74 38.36 -16.14 4.53
C THR A 74 38.65 -15.96 3.04
N ASP A 75 38.28 -16.91 2.18
CA ASP A 75 38.47 -16.82 0.74
C ASP A 75 37.29 -17.41 -0.05
N ILE A 76 36.87 -16.71 -1.12
CA ILE A 76 35.72 -17.09 -1.94
C ILE A 76 35.89 -18.49 -2.57
N SER A 77 37.12 -18.95 -2.84
CA SER A 77 37.36 -20.29 -3.39
C SER A 77 36.93 -21.41 -2.46
N GLN A 78 36.87 -21.18 -1.14
CA GLN A 78 36.37 -22.15 -0.16
C GLN A 78 34.90 -22.50 -0.41
N LEU A 79 34.13 -21.63 -1.09
CA LEU A 79 32.74 -21.89 -1.47
C LEU A 79 32.61 -23.20 -2.26
N LYS A 80 33.62 -23.58 -3.06
CA LYS A 80 33.64 -24.82 -3.87
C LYS A 80 33.55 -26.10 -3.04
N ALA A 81 33.87 -26.06 -1.75
CA ALA A 81 33.74 -27.20 -0.84
C ALA A 81 32.26 -27.57 -0.57
N LEU A 82 31.35 -26.61 -0.69
CA LEU A 82 29.91 -26.85 -0.54
C LEU A 82 29.36 -27.52 -1.80
N PRO A 83 28.38 -28.43 -1.72
CA PRO A 83 27.77 -29.03 -2.91
C PRO A 83 26.97 -28.00 -3.73
N ILE A 84 26.84 -28.25 -5.04
CA ILE A 84 25.93 -27.48 -5.90
C ILE A 84 24.49 -27.84 -5.54
N LEU A 85 23.66 -26.83 -5.32
CA LEU A 85 22.24 -26.99 -5.03
C LEU A 85 21.45 -27.05 -6.34
N THR A 86 20.79 -28.18 -6.60
CA THR A 86 19.97 -28.34 -7.81
C THR A 86 18.50 -28.00 -7.56
N ARG A 87 17.74 -27.75 -8.63
CA ARG A 87 16.28 -27.60 -8.56
C ARG A 87 15.60 -28.80 -7.88
N ALA A 88 16.12 -30.01 -8.07
CA ALA A 88 15.58 -31.21 -7.45
C ALA A 88 15.80 -31.24 -5.94
N ASP A 89 16.95 -30.77 -5.46
CA ASP A 89 17.25 -30.68 -4.02
C ASP A 89 16.31 -29.69 -3.34
N VAL A 90 16.07 -28.54 -3.99
CA VAL A 90 15.14 -27.52 -3.49
C VAL A 90 13.72 -28.06 -3.44
N ALA A 91 13.25 -28.71 -4.50
CA ALA A 91 11.89 -29.27 -4.52
C ALA A 91 11.66 -30.30 -3.41
N LYS A 92 12.66 -31.13 -3.09
CA LYS A 92 12.59 -32.13 -2.02
C LYS A 92 12.72 -31.54 -0.62
N SER A 93 13.48 -30.45 -0.47
CA SER A 93 13.92 -29.93 0.83
C SER A 93 13.48 -28.50 1.12
N VAL A 94 12.53 -27.94 0.37
CA VAL A 94 12.14 -26.52 0.47
C VAL A 94 11.85 -26.05 1.90
N ASN A 95 11.14 -26.86 2.69
CA ASN A 95 10.81 -26.54 4.08
C ASN A 95 12.03 -26.56 5.01
N GLN A 96 13.05 -27.37 4.68
CA GLN A 96 14.31 -27.41 5.43
C GLN A 96 15.29 -26.32 4.99
N ILE A 97 15.22 -25.90 3.72
CA ILE A 97 16.03 -24.78 3.20
C ILE A 97 15.53 -23.46 3.77
N ARG A 98 14.21 -23.31 3.95
CA ARG A 98 13.59 -22.11 4.51
C ARG A 98 14.20 -21.76 5.88
N ALA A 99 14.66 -20.52 6.01
CA ALA A 99 15.20 -20.00 7.25
C ALA A 99 14.09 -19.81 8.32
N ARG A 100 14.35 -20.26 9.55
CA ARG A 100 13.37 -20.29 10.66
C ARG A 100 13.13 -18.94 11.33
N ASN A 101 14.03 -17.98 11.17
CA ASN A 101 13.93 -16.65 11.75
C ASN A 101 12.98 -15.69 11.00
N PHE A 102 12.34 -16.16 9.91
CA PHE A 102 11.35 -15.38 9.16
C PHE A 102 9.92 -15.78 9.52
N GLN A 103 9.17 -14.80 10.03
CA GLN A 103 7.73 -14.92 10.25
C GLN A 103 6.97 -14.86 8.91
N SER A 104 5.80 -15.49 8.84
CA SER A 104 5.01 -15.60 7.60
C SER A 104 4.74 -14.24 6.93
N TYR A 105 4.40 -13.21 7.71
CA TYR A 105 4.14 -11.85 7.21
C TYR A 105 5.37 -11.15 6.60
N GLN A 106 6.59 -11.56 6.96
CA GLN A 106 7.83 -11.01 6.41
C GLN A 106 8.19 -11.64 5.05
N THR A 107 7.39 -12.61 4.61
CA THR A 107 7.69 -13.42 3.43
C THR A 107 6.46 -13.60 2.54
N ARG A 108 6.70 -14.15 1.34
CA ARG A 108 5.67 -14.64 0.41
C ARG A 108 6.04 -16.00 -0.15
N HIS A 109 5.03 -16.77 -0.50
CA HIS A 109 5.22 -17.96 -1.31
C HIS A 109 5.40 -17.58 -2.77
N ILE A 110 6.42 -18.15 -3.38
CA ILE A 110 6.74 -18.06 -4.80
C ILE A 110 6.53 -19.44 -5.39
N SER A 111 5.88 -19.48 -6.56
CA SER A 111 5.76 -20.67 -7.38
C SER A 111 6.15 -20.30 -8.79
N THR A 112 7.16 -20.96 -9.33
CA THR A 112 7.57 -20.80 -10.73
C THR A 112 6.61 -21.59 -11.63
N SER A 113 6.43 -21.16 -12.87
CA SER A 113 5.55 -21.85 -13.83
C SER A 113 6.04 -23.25 -14.25
N GLY A 114 7.24 -23.67 -13.85
CA GLY A 114 7.75 -25.02 -14.11
C GLY A 114 8.09 -25.32 -15.57
N THR A 115 8.26 -24.29 -16.41
CA THR A 115 8.26 -24.35 -17.89
C THR A 115 9.23 -25.35 -18.53
N SER A 116 10.36 -25.69 -17.90
CA SER A 116 11.35 -26.62 -18.45
C SER A 116 11.35 -28.03 -17.83
N THR A 117 10.61 -28.25 -16.74
CA THR A 117 10.58 -29.54 -16.02
C THR A 117 9.18 -30.06 -15.74
N GLY A 118 8.13 -29.29 -16.06
CA GLY A 118 6.72 -29.62 -15.77
C GLY A 118 6.30 -29.43 -14.31
N THR A 119 7.25 -29.40 -13.37
CA THR A 119 6.99 -29.15 -11.95
C THR A 119 7.34 -27.71 -11.55
N PRO A 120 6.35 -26.94 -11.06
CA PRO A 120 6.58 -25.68 -10.37
C PRO A 120 7.58 -25.84 -9.22
N LEU A 121 8.67 -25.07 -9.25
CA LEU A 121 9.52 -24.91 -8.07
C LEU A 121 8.82 -23.91 -7.15
N GLN A 122 8.57 -24.34 -5.91
CA GLN A 122 7.99 -23.52 -4.87
C GLN A 122 9.05 -23.18 -3.83
N PHE A 123 9.05 -21.95 -3.34
CA PHE A 123 9.92 -21.50 -2.25
C PHE A 123 9.36 -20.25 -1.59
N THR A 124 9.99 -19.81 -0.51
CA THR A 124 9.59 -18.61 0.24
C THR A 124 10.57 -17.47 -0.03
N GLU A 125 10.05 -16.28 -0.27
CA GLU A 125 10.84 -15.07 -0.48
C GLU A 125 10.54 -14.04 0.61
N ASN A 126 11.56 -13.41 1.20
CA ASN A 126 11.35 -12.24 2.06
C ASN A 126 11.06 -10.98 1.24
N TRP A 127 10.20 -10.11 1.77
CA TRP A 127 9.74 -8.92 1.04
C TRP A 127 10.88 -7.98 0.62
N ASN A 128 11.96 -7.87 1.40
CA ASN A 128 13.14 -7.08 1.03
C ASN A 128 13.72 -7.48 -0.34
N ALA A 129 13.74 -8.78 -0.66
CA ALA A 129 14.25 -9.29 -1.93
C ALA A 129 13.38 -8.87 -3.12
N ALA A 130 12.06 -8.79 -2.91
CA ALA A 130 11.11 -8.27 -3.89
C ALA A 130 11.35 -6.79 -4.19
N PHE A 131 11.66 -5.97 -3.19
CA PHE A 131 11.92 -4.54 -3.39
C PHE A 131 13.27 -4.25 -3.98
N CYS A 132 14.33 -4.89 -3.47
CA CYS A 132 15.68 -4.69 -3.98
C CYS A 132 15.73 -4.99 -5.48
N GLU A 133 15.10 -6.08 -5.93
CA GLU A 133 15.00 -6.40 -7.36
C GLU A 133 14.37 -5.27 -8.18
N GLN A 134 13.29 -4.65 -7.70
CA GLN A 134 12.68 -3.52 -8.42
C GLN A 134 13.63 -2.30 -8.51
N ILE A 135 14.48 -2.09 -7.51
CA ILE A 135 15.50 -1.03 -7.53
C ILE A 135 16.54 -1.34 -8.60
N PHE A 136 17.04 -2.58 -8.69
CA PHE A 136 17.97 -2.99 -9.74
C PHE A 136 17.40 -2.83 -11.15
N ILE A 137 16.14 -3.22 -11.36
CA ILE A 137 15.47 -3.04 -12.65
C ILE A 137 15.32 -1.55 -12.98
N THR A 138 15.00 -0.72 -11.98
CA THR A 138 14.90 0.73 -12.18
C THR A 138 16.26 1.37 -12.45
N ASP A 139 17.34 0.92 -11.79
CA ASP A 139 18.72 1.35 -12.05
C ASP A 139 19.10 1.06 -13.51
N LEU A 140 18.82 -0.16 -13.97
CA LEU A 140 18.98 -0.57 -15.37
C LEU A 140 18.32 0.41 -16.35
N TRP A 141 17.07 0.80 -16.06
CA TRP A 141 16.34 1.73 -16.90
C TRP A 141 16.88 3.17 -16.80
N LYS A 142 17.34 3.60 -15.61
CA LYS A 142 17.92 4.93 -15.40
C LYS A 142 19.20 5.14 -16.22
N ARG A 143 20.00 4.09 -16.43
CA ARG A 143 21.23 4.15 -17.27
C ARG A 143 20.97 4.62 -18.70
N ILE A 144 19.77 4.39 -19.21
CA ILE A 144 19.37 4.83 -20.56
C ILE A 144 18.50 6.10 -20.54
N GLY A 145 18.38 6.76 -19.39
CA GLY A 145 17.66 8.03 -19.24
C GLY A 145 16.19 7.93 -18.82
N TYR A 146 15.74 6.76 -18.33
CA TYR A 146 14.38 6.62 -17.77
C TYR A 146 14.22 7.41 -16.46
N SER A 147 13.14 8.17 -16.35
CA SER A 147 12.67 8.73 -15.08
C SER A 147 11.37 8.06 -14.63
N GLU A 148 11.20 7.89 -13.31
CA GLU A 148 9.96 7.31 -12.74
C GLU A 148 8.70 8.11 -13.07
N ASN A 149 8.86 9.41 -13.37
CA ASN A 149 7.78 10.30 -13.81
C ASN A 149 7.49 10.19 -15.31
N ASP A 150 8.31 9.49 -16.08
CA ASP A 150 8.07 9.30 -17.49
C ASP A 150 6.86 8.39 -17.73
N ARG A 151 6.01 8.80 -18.67
CA ARG A 151 4.91 7.98 -19.15
C ARG A 151 5.45 6.75 -19.86
N LYS A 152 4.97 5.57 -19.47
CA LYS A 152 5.30 4.31 -20.16
C LYS A 152 4.04 3.52 -20.52
N ALA A 153 4.11 2.78 -21.61
CA ALA A 153 3.09 1.78 -21.93
C ALA A 153 3.64 0.38 -21.67
N ILE A 154 2.79 -0.48 -21.12
CA ILE A 154 3.14 -1.82 -20.64
C ILE A 154 2.30 -2.84 -21.40
N LEU A 155 2.96 -3.65 -22.22
CA LEU A 155 2.36 -4.78 -22.94
C LEU A 155 3.04 -6.07 -22.47
N ARG A 156 2.71 -6.46 -21.24
CA ARG A 156 3.14 -7.71 -20.60
C ARG A 156 1.92 -8.44 -20.03
N GLY A 157 2.11 -9.66 -19.54
CA GLY A 157 1.08 -10.61 -19.09
C GLY A 157 0.16 -10.19 -17.93
N ASN A 158 -0.09 -8.91 -17.73
CA ASN A 158 -1.08 -8.42 -16.77
C ASN A 158 -2.48 -8.87 -17.20
N VAL A 159 -3.18 -9.60 -16.34
CA VAL A 159 -4.60 -9.88 -16.50
C VAL A 159 -5.37 -8.63 -16.07
N ILE A 160 -5.75 -7.81 -17.05
CA ILE A 160 -6.48 -6.54 -16.80
C ILE A 160 -8.01 -6.77 -16.86
N PHE A 161 -8.44 -7.80 -17.58
CA PHE A 161 -9.84 -8.14 -17.80
C PHE A 161 -10.34 -9.06 -16.68
N THR A 162 -11.26 -8.55 -15.86
CA THR A 162 -11.98 -9.29 -14.82
C THR A 162 -13.46 -8.95 -14.95
N SER A 163 -14.35 -9.68 -14.27
CA SER A 163 -15.81 -9.38 -14.25
C SER A 163 -16.14 -7.92 -13.88
N TRP A 164 -15.22 -7.22 -13.21
CA TRP A 164 -15.34 -5.84 -12.74
C TRP A 164 -14.72 -4.79 -13.68
N HIS A 165 -13.82 -5.19 -14.58
CA HIS A 165 -13.12 -4.29 -15.52
C HIS A 165 -13.46 -4.68 -16.96
N ARG A 166 -14.45 -3.98 -17.55
CA ARG A 166 -14.97 -4.28 -18.90
C ARG A 166 -14.06 -3.83 -20.06
N ARG A 167 -12.85 -3.31 -19.80
CA ARG A 167 -11.94 -2.79 -20.83
C ARG A 167 -10.62 -3.55 -20.84
N PRO A 168 -10.04 -3.89 -22.00
CA PRO A 168 -8.81 -4.68 -22.11
C PRO A 168 -7.53 -3.83 -21.82
N TRP A 169 -7.66 -2.74 -21.06
CA TRP A 169 -6.59 -1.80 -20.76
C TRP A 169 -6.89 -1.04 -19.47
N ARG A 170 -5.84 -0.52 -18.82
CA ARG A 170 -5.94 0.32 -17.61
C ARG A 170 -4.93 1.44 -17.67
N LYS A 171 -5.34 2.66 -17.31
CA LYS A 171 -4.46 3.83 -17.29
C LYS A 171 -4.25 4.33 -15.86
N THR A 172 -3.02 4.73 -15.57
CA THR A 172 -2.60 5.49 -14.38
C THR A 172 -1.96 6.82 -14.83
N GLU A 173 -1.50 7.65 -13.91
CA GLU A 173 -0.83 8.93 -14.25
C GLU A 173 0.41 8.71 -15.13
N SER A 174 1.28 7.76 -14.78
CA SER A 174 2.56 7.49 -15.46
C SER A 174 2.65 6.15 -16.18
N SER A 175 1.63 5.30 -16.12
CA SER A 175 1.61 4.03 -16.87
C SER A 175 0.29 3.73 -17.57
N LEU A 176 0.38 3.25 -18.81
CA LEU A 176 -0.71 2.66 -19.59
C LEU A 176 -0.51 1.15 -19.70
N PHE A 177 -1.40 0.36 -19.12
CA PHE A 177 -1.36 -1.10 -19.17
C PHE A 177 -2.27 -1.61 -20.29
N LEU A 178 -1.70 -2.41 -21.19
CA LEU A 178 -2.39 -3.04 -22.32
C LEU A 178 -2.39 -4.56 -22.11
N SER A 179 -3.55 -5.19 -22.26
CA SER A 179 -3.69 -6.63 -22.04
C SER A 179 -3.23 -7.40 -23.27
N MET A 180 -2.11 -8.13 -23.17
CA MET A 180 -1.70 -9.04 -24.24
C MET A 180 -2.71 -10.17 -24.52
N TYR A 181 -3.53 -10.56 -23.52
CA TYR A 181 -4.53 -11.63 -23.68
C TYR A 181 -5.71 -11.28 -24.60
N HIS A 182 -5.84 -9.99 -24.95
CA HIS A 182 -6.94 -9.46 -25.74
C HIS A 182 -6.43 -8.89 -27.08
N LEU A 183 -5.19 -9.18 -27.49
CA LEU A 183 -4.63 -8.74 -28.77
C LEU A 183 -5.35 -9.44 -29.93
N THR A 184 -6.10 -8.65 -30.70
CA THR A 184 -6.78 -9.00 -31.95
C THR A 184 -6.53 -7.86 -32.94
N PRO A 185 -6.81 -8.01 -34.25
CA PRO A 185 -6.65 -6.89 -35.19
C PRO A 185 -7.44 -5.63 -34.77
N VAL A 186 -8.62 -5.79 -34.17
CA VAL A 186 -9.44 -4.67 -33.69
C VAL A 186 -8.78 -3.99 -32.49
N THR A 187 -8.45 -4.75 -31.45
CA THR A 187 -7.85 -4.17 -30.23
C THR A 187 -6.42 -3.70 -30.45
N ALA A 188 -5.70 -4.23 -31.43
CA ALA A 188 -4.38 -3.73 -31.85
C ALA A 188 -4.48 -2.28 -32.34
N ARG A 189 -5.47 -1.97 -33.20
CA ARG A 189 -5.72 -0.59 -33.66
C ARG A 189 -6.18 0.32 -32.53
N GLU A 190 -7.02 -0.20 -31.62
CA GLU A 190 -7.39 0.54 -30.41
C GLU A 190 -6.16 0.87 -29.55
N TYR A 191 -5.27 -0.09 -29.34
CA TYR A 191 -4.02 0.10 -28.59
C TYR A 191 -3.11 1.11 -29.28
N ALA A 192 -2.96 1.03 -30.60
CA ALA A 192 -2.22 2.03 -31.38
C ALA A 192 -2.80 3.44 -31.18
N ALA A 193 -4.12 3.62 -31.28
CA ALA A 193 -4.78 4.89 -31.02
C ALA A 193 -4.58 5.38 -29.57
N MET A 194 -4.64 4.47 -28.60
CA MET A 194 -4.39 4.78 -27.20
C MET A 194 -2.95 5.21 -26.94
N LEU A 195 -1.98 4.54 -27.56
CA LEU A 195 -0.57 4.91 -27.46
C LEU A 195 -0.34 6.32 -28.01
N ARG A 196 -0.92 6.65 -29.17
CA ARG A 196 -0.88 8.01 -29.74
C ARG A 196 -1.47 9.06 -28.80
N LYS A 197 -2.61 8.75 -28.17
CA LYS A 197 -3.27 9.66 -27.20
C LYS A 197 -2.48 9.79 -25.90
N TYR A 198 -1.88 8.70 -25.42
CA TYR A 198 -1.17 8.67 -24.15
C TYR A 198 0.22 9.29 -24.24
N ARG A 199 0.86 9.17 -25.42
CA ARG A 199 2.24 9.60 -25.71
C ARG A 199 3.23 9.08 -24.67
N PRO A 200 3.39 7.74 -24.56
CA PRO A 200 4.43 7.18 -23.70
C PRO A 200 5.81 7.55 -24.26
N LYS A 201 6.79 7.76 -23.38
CA LYS A 201 8.20 7.88 -23.74
C LYS A 201 8.89 6.52 -23.82
N TRP A 202 8.32 5.50 -23.18
CA TRP A 202 8.92 4.17 -23.02
C TRP A 202 7.90 3.08 -23.24
N LEU A 203 8.33 1.96 -23.82
CA LEU A 203 7.56 0.73 -23.89
C LEU A 203 8.18 -0.31 -22.94
N HIS A 204 7.36 -1.02 -22.18
CA HIS A 204 7.80 -2.16 -21.37
C HIS A 204 7.01 -3.40 -21.79
N VAL A 205 7.70 -4.33 -22.45
CA VAL A 205 7.05 -5.37 -23.24
C VAL A 205 7.67 -6.74 -23.00
N TYR A 206 6.87 -7.78 -23.26
CA TYR A 206 7.45 -9.03 -23.73
C TYR A 206 7.79 -8.84 -25.21
N PRO A 207 9.03 -9.15 -25.66
CA PRO A 207 9.41 -9.11 -27.06
C PRO A 207 8.38 -9.77 -27.98
N SER A 208 7.90 -10.96 -27.61
CA SER A 208 6.89 -11.70 -28.36
C SER A 208 5.57 -10.92 -28.52
N ALA A 209 5.10 -10.26 -27.47
CA ALA A 209 3.84 -9.52 -27.46
C ALA A 209 3.90 -8.26 -28.33
N LEU A 210 5.05 -7.57 -28.35
CA LEU A 210 5.25 -6.41 -29.20
C LEU A 210 5.33 -6.80 -30.68
N VAL A 211 6.06 -7.89 -30.99
CA VAL A 211 6.10 -8.44 -32.36
C VAL A 211 4.69 -8.84 -32.82
N PHE A 212 3.92 -9.49 -31.96
CA PHE A 212 2.55 -9.87 -32.30
C PHE A 212 1.64 -8.65 -32.53
N LEU A 213 1.79 -7.57 -31.74
CA LEU A 213 1.09 -6.32 -31.99
C LEU A 213 1.46 -5.71 -33.36
N ILE A 214 2.75 -5.71 -33.72
CA ILE A 214 3.22 -5.23 -35.04
C ILE A 214 2.59 -6.06 -36.16
N GLN A 215 2.57 -7.39 -36.03
CA GLN A 215 1.97 -8.29 -37.00
C GLN A 215 0.46 -8.04 -37.17
N LEU A 216 -0.28 -7.79 -36.08
CA LEU A 216 -1.72 -7.52 -36.12
C LEU A 216 -2.08 -6.19 -36.78
N LEU A 217 -1.21 -5.19 -36.66
CA LEU A 217 -1.36 -3.89 -37.33
C LEU A 217 -0.94 -3.99 -38.81
N GLY A 218 0.02 -4.87 -39.12
CA GLY A 218 0.75 -4.87 -40.39
C GLY A 218 1.84 -3.80 -40.39
N GLU A 219 2.95 -4.05 -41.10
CA GLU A 219 4.17 -3.23 -40.97
C GLU A 219 3.95 -1.74 -41.25
N LYS A 220 3.18 -1.40 -42.29
CA LYS A 220 2.89 -0.01 -42.65
C LYS A 220 2.12 0.72 -41.53
N GLU A 221 1.01 0.15 -41.06
CA GLU A 221 0.21 0.76 -39.99
C GLU A 221 0.99 0.77 -38.66
N ALA A 222 1.78 -0.25 -38.38
CA ALA A 222 2.64 -0.31 -37.20
C ALA A 222 3.71 0.79 -37.25
N ARG A 223 4.37 1.02 -38.39
CA ARG A 223 5.37 2.08 -38.56
C ARG A 223 4.74 3.46 -38.40
N ASP A 224 3.60 3.70 -39.04
CA ASP A 224 2.87 4.97 -38.92
C ASP A 224 2.38 5.24 -37.50
N SER A 225 1.95 4.19 -36.79
CA SER A 225 1.32 4.32 -35.47
C SER A 225 2.29 4.29 -34.29
N LEU A 226 3.31 3.45 -34.34
CA LEU A 226 4.28 3.23 -33.27
C LEU A 226 5.56 4.05 -33.47
N GLY A 227 6.05 4.16 -34.72
CA GLY A 227 7.25 4.93 -35.05
C GLY A 227 7.07 6.44 -34.83
N SER A 228 5.85 6.95 -34.99
CA SER A 228 5.53 8.38 -34.76
C SER A 228 5.40 8.78 -33.28
N LEU A 229 5.51 7.83 -32.34
CA LEU A 229 5.28 8.11 -30.90
C LEU A 229 6.45 8.83 -30.22
N GLY A 230 7.64 8.83 -30.83
CA GLY A 230 8.85 9.37 -30.20
C GLY A 230 9.30 8.55 -28.98
N ILE A 231 9.20 7.22 -29.06
CA ILE A 231 9.68 6.30 -28.02
C ILE A 231 11.20 6.45 -27.88
N ARG A 232 11.70 6.57 -26.64
CA ARG A 232 13.14 6.68 -26.34
C ARG A 232 13.83 5.33 -26.20
N GLY A 233 13.08 4.29 -25.85
CA GLY A 233 13.59 2.93 -25.73
C GLY A 233 12.49 1.93 -25.39
N VAL A 234 12.78 0.65 -25.64
CA VAL A 234 11.88 -0.48 -25.39
C VAL A 234 12.50 -1.42 -24.37
N PHE A 235 11.90 -1.52 -23.19
CA PHE A 235 12.31 -2.47 -22.15
C PHE A 235 11.77 -3.86 -22.46
N CYS A 236 12.68 -4.78 -22.80
CA CYS A 236 12.40 -6.17 -23.13
C CYS A 236 12.79 -7.08 -21.96
N GLY A 237 11.81 -7.67 -21.29
CA GLY A 237 12.07 -8.50 -20.12
C GLY A 237 11.34 -9.82 -20.14
N SER A 238 11.84 -10.78 -19.35
CA SER A 238 11.20 -12.09 -19.12
C SER A 238 11.13 -13.03 -20.33
N GLU A 239 11.77 -12.67 -21.46
CA GLU A 239 11.98 -13.51 -22.65
C GLU A 239 13.33 -13.15 -23.29
N LYS A 240 13.97 -14.10 -23.99
CA LYS A 240 15.14 -13.80 -24.84
C LYS A 240 14.70 -12.88 -25.98
N LEU A 241 15.38 -11.76 -26.15
CA LEU A 241 15.23 -10.89 -27.31
C LEU A 241 16.15 -11.39 -28.43
N TYR A 242 15.57 -11.97 -29.49
CA TYR A 242 16.34 -12.47 -30.62
C TYR A 242 16.76 -11.32 -31.57
N ASP A 243 17.86 -11.50 -32.30
CA ASP A 243 18.38 -10.48 -33.21
C ASP A 243 17.38 -10.05 -34.28
N TRP A 244 16.58 -10.99 -34.81
CA TRP A 244 15.53 -10.66 -35.77
C TRP A 244 14.40 -9.81 -35.15
N GLN A 245 14.04 -10.08 -33.88
CA GLN A 245 13.04 -9.28 -33.16
C GLN A 245 13.57 -7.89 -32.86
N ARG A 246 14.85 -7.78 -32.48
CA ARG A 246 15.53 -6.51 -32.27
C ARG A 246 15.46 -5.66 -33.55
N LYS A 247 15.89 -6.20 -34.69
CA LYS A 247 15.86 -5.50 -35.98
C LYS A 247 14.44 -5.03 -36.33
N LEU A 248 13.44 -5.89 -36.16
CA LEU A 248 12.04 -5.53 -36.43
C LEU A 248 11.53 -4.39 -35.50
N ILE A 249 11.84 -4.46 -34.21
CA ILE A 249 11.44 -3.43 -33.25
C ILE A 249 12.14 -2.10 -33.56
N GLU A 250 13.43 -2.12 -33.87
CA GLU A 250 14.20 -0.93 -34.24
C GLU A 250 13.64 -0.28 -35.50
N ASP A 251 13.32 -1.06 -36.54
CA ASP A 251 12.76 -0.56 -37.79
C ASP A 251 11.34 0.03 -37.64
N ILE A 252 10.47 -0.62 -36.86
CA ILE A 252 9.07 -0.20 -36.75
C ILE A 252 8.85 0.86 -35.67
N VAL A 253 9.43 0.67 -34.48
CA VAL A 253 9.24 1.55 -33.32
C VAL A 253 10.21 2.73 -33.35
N GLN A 254 11.27 2.66 -34.17
CA GLN A 254 12.31 3.69 -34.26
C GLN A 254 12.99 3.96 -32.90
N ALA A 255 13.12 2.91 -32.08
CA ALA A 255 13.70 2.98 -30.75
C ALA A 255 14.50 1.71 -30.44
N ARG A 256 15.62 1.88 -29.74
CA ARG A 256 16.47 0.75 -29.33
C ARG A 256 15.77 -0.11 -28.26
N PRO A 257 15.69 -1.45 -28.44
CA PRO A 257 15.28 -2.36 -27.39
C PRO A 257 16.45 -2.70 -26.46
N PHE A 258 16.14 -2.79 -25.17
CA PHE A 258 17.08 -3.10 -24.09
C PHE A 258 16.58 -4.32 -23.35
N SER A 259 17.40 -5.36 -23.32
CA SER A 259 17.09 -6.63 -22.66
C SER A 259 17.73 -6.76 -21.27
N TRP A 260 17.18 -7.64 -20.45
CA TRP A 260 17.87 -8.11 -19.24
C TRP A 260 17.58 -9.59 -18.99
N TYR A 261 18.57 -10.27 -18.43
CA TYR A 261 18.52 -11.65 -18.01
C TYR A 261 18.34 -11.71 -16.49
N GLY A 262 17.23 -12.28 -16.04
CA GLY A 262 16.91 -12.44 -14.63
C GLY A 262 15.97 -13.63 -14.42
N MET A 263 15.95 -14.14 -13.20
CA MET A 263 15.24 -15.37 -12.83
C MET A 263 14.47 -15.20 -11.53
N THR A 264 13.39 -15.97 -11.38
CA THR A 264 12.50 -15.88 -10.21
C THR A 264 13.21 -16.25 -8.91
N GLU A 265 14.23 -17.10 -8.96
CA GLU A 265 15.05 -17.55 -7.84
C GLU A 265 15.96 -16.44 -7.27
N LYS A 266 16.19 -15.35 -8.02
CA LYS A 266 16.95 -14.16 -7.59
C LYS A 266 18.39 -14.42 -7.17
N VAL A 267 19.06 -15.33 -7.89
CA VAL A 267 20.48 -15.60 -7.69
C VAL A 267 21.39 -14.77 -8.60
N MET A 268 20.86 -14.27 -9.72
CA MET A 268 21.61 -13.44 -10.66
C MET A 268 20.67 -12.51 -11.44
N LEU A 269 21.17 -11.32 -11.75
CA LEU A 269 20.56 -10.37 -12.67
C LEU A 269 21.66 -9.79 -13.56
N ALA A 270 21.43 -9.76 -14.88
CA ALA A 270 22.30 -9.12 -15.84
C ALA A 270 21.49 -8.23 -16.78
N GLY A 271 21.98 -7.04 -17.10
CA GLY A 271 21.24 -6.07 -17.91
C GLY A 271 22.06 -5.51 -19.06
N GLU A 272 21.42 -5.29 -20.21
CA GLU A 272 22.08 -4.79 -21.41
C GLU A 272 22.70 -3.42 -21.20
N CYS A 273 23.92 -3.25 -21.71
CA CYS A 273 24.67 -2.00 -21.64
C CYS A 273 24.00 -0.88 -22.46
N GLU A 274 24.06 0.34 -21.95
CA GLU A 274 23.58 1.52 -22.66
C GLU A 274 24.46 1.87 -23.88
N LYS A 275 25.69 1.35 -23.96
CA LYS A 275 26.67 1.60 -25.03
C LYS A 275 26.92 0.42 -25.99
N CYS A 276 26.60 -0.81 -25.59
CA CYS A 276 26.76 -2.02 -26.41
C CYS A 276 25.66 -3.05 -26.13
N THR A 277 25.66 -4.19 -26.83
CA THR A 277 24.62 -5.24 -26.68
C THR A 277 24.95 -6.31 -25.62
N ALA A 278 26.16 -6.32 -25.06
CA ALA A 278 26.52 -7.23 -23.97
C ALA A 278 25.72 -6.94 -22.68
N LEU A 279 25.48 -8.00 -21.88
CA LEU A 279 24.78 -7.87 -20.59
C LEU A 279 25.79 -7.74 -19.44
N HIS A 280 25.61 -6.72 -18.61
CA HIS A 280 26.35 -6.52 -17.37
C HIS A 280 25.74 -7.34 -16.23
N ILE A 281 26.47 -8.30 -15.70
CA ILE A 281 26.07 -9.00 -14.47
C ILE A 281 26.20 -8.03 -13.29
N TYR A 282 25.16 -7.93 -12.45
CA TYR A 282 25.20 -7.11 -11.24
C TYR A 282 25.94 -7.81 -10.10
N PRO A 283 27.19 -7.41 -9.76
CA PRO A 283 27.92 -8.00 -8.65
C PRO A 283 27.26 -7.73 -7.30
N GLN A 284 26.40 -6.72 -7.20
CA GLN A 284 25.65 -6.39 -5.98
C GLN A 284 24.43 -7.30 -5.76
N TYR A 285 23.95 -7.99 -6.80
CA TYR A 285 22.72 -8.79 -6.77
C TYR A 285 22.99 -10.23 -6.31
N GLY A 286 24.12 -10.79 -6.73
CA GLY A 286 24.54 -12.15 -6.40
C GLY A 286 25.96 -12.43 -6.87
N PHE A 287 26.44 -13.63 -6.57
CA PHE A 287 27.74 -14.13 -6.97
C PHE A 287 27.59 -15.22 -8.04
N LEU A 288 28.20 -15.02 -9.20
CA LEU A 288 28.23 -16.01 -10.28
C LEU A 288 29.42 -16.95 -10.12
N GLU A 289 29.13 -18.23 -10.13
CA GLU A 289 30.06 -19.31 -10.42
C GLU A 289 29.75 -19.88 -11.81
N THR A 290 30.78 -20.32 -12.53
CA THR A 290 30.59 -20.96 -13.82
C THR A 290 31.23 -22.33 -13.84
N VAL A 291 30.50 -23.30 -14.37
CA VAL A 291 30.98 -24.65 -14.60
C VAL A 291 31.13 -24.84 -16.11
N PRO A 292 32.34 -25.18 -16.62
CA PRO A 292 32.55 -25.41 -18.04
C PRO A 292 31.55 -26.39 -18.65
N HIS A 293 31.08 -26.07 -19.85
CA HIS A 293 30.30 -26.93 -20.72
C HIS A 293 30.99 -27.02 -22.11
N ARG A 294 30.32 -27.64 -23.09
CA ARG A 294 30.87 -27.81 -24.44
C ARG A 294 31.00 -26.46 -25.16
N ASP A 295 31.99 -26.36 -26.06
CA ASP A 295 32.14 -25.25 -27.01
C ASP A 295 32.20 -23.85 -26.37
N GLY A 296 32.92 -23.72 -25.24
CA GLY A 296 33.09 -22.43 -24.54
C GLY A 296 31.85 -21.96 -23.77
N GLN A 297 30.78 -22.75 -23.76
CA GLN A 297 29.57 -22.48 -23.00
C GLN A 297 29.81 -22.78 -21.52
N MET A 298 29.13 -22.04 -20.65
CA MET A 298 29.22 -22.20 -19.20
C MET A 298 27.84 -22.46 -18.61
N ARG A 299 27.74 -23.46 -17.72
CA ARG A 299 26.57 -23.65 -16.85
C ARG A 299 26.58 -22.60 -15.76
N VAL A 300 25.42 -21.97 -15.55
CA VAL A 300 25.22 -20.93 -14.54
C VAL A 300 24.95 -21.56 -13.17
N VAL A 301 25.87 -21.34 -12.23
CA VAL A 301 25.70 -21.65 -10.80
C VAL A 301 25.82 -20.33 -10.05
N ALA A 302 24.89 -19.99 -9.17
CA ALA A 302 24.92 -18.67 -8.53
C ALA A 302 24.45 -18.70 -7.08
N THR A 303 24.97 -17.76 -6.29
CA THR A 303 24.55 -17.50 -4.91
C THR A 303 23.87 -16.14 -4.84
N GLY A 304 22.60 -16.12 -4.42
CA GLY A 304 21.82 -14.88 -4.31
C GLY A 304 22.05 -14.16 -2.99
N PHE A 305 22.11 -12.83 -3.01
CA PHE A 305 22.31 -12.01 -1.80
C PHE A 305 21.00 -11.49 -1.19
N LEU A 306 19.90 -11.54 -1.93
CA LEU A 306 18.68 -10.81 -1.56
C LEU A 306 17.69 -11.65 -0.73
N ASN A 307 17.48 -12.91 -1.13
CA ASN A 307 16.46 -13.77 -0.52
C ASN A 307 17.03 -14.55 0.68
N HIS A 308 16.89 -13.99 1.87
CA HIS A 308 17.30 -14.63 3.12
C HIS A 308 16.24 -15.60 3.67
N ALA A 309 14.99 -15.55 3.19
CA ALA A 309 13.96 -16.50 3.63
C ALA A 309 14.20 -17.89 3.05
N THR A 310 14.64 -17.98 1.79
CA THR A 310 15.16 -19.21 1.18
C THR A 310 16.50 -18.89 0.52
N PRO A 311 17.61 -18.96 1.28
CA PRO A 311 18.92 -18.65 0.72
C PRO A 311 19.27 -19.70 -0.33
N PHE A 312 19.58 -19.25 -1.55
CA PHE A 312 20.09 -20.10 -2.62
C PHE A 312 21.60 -19.93 -2.70
N ILE A 313 22.34 -20.95 -2.25
CA ILE A 313 23.80 -20.98 -2.21
C ILE A 313 24.27 -22.02 -3.22
N ARG A 314 25.16 -21.62 -4.12
CA ARG A 314 25.62 -22.42 -5.27
C ARG A 314 24.48 -23.09 -6.03
N TYR A 315 23.43 -22.33 -6.32
CA TYR A 315 22.24 -22.85 -7.01
C TYR A 315 22.47 -22.94 -8.51
N GLU A 316 22.26 -24.14 -9.06
CA GLU A 316 22.29 -24.35 -10.49
C GLU A 316 20.97 -23.89 -11.15
N VAL A 317 21.08 -22.88 -12.01
CA VAL A 317 19.94 -22.26 -12.71
C VAL A 317 19.43 -23.12 -13.86
N GLY A 318 20.31 -23.92 -14.48
CA GLY A 318 19.98 -24.77 -15.62
C GLY A 318 20.01 -24.07 -16.99
N ASP A 319 20.57 -22.86 -17.06
CA ASP A 319 20.78 -22.10 -18.29
C ASP A 319 22.26 -22.13 -18.69
N LEU A 320 22.54 -21.98 -19.98
CA LEU A 320 23.89 -21.87 -20.55
C LEU A 320 24.16 -20.43 -21.00
N ILE A 321 25.38 -19.95 -20.76
CA ILE A 321 25.85 -18.63 -21.17
C ILE A 321 27.23 -18.69 -21.81
N VAL A 322 27.54 -17.69 -22.63
CA VAL A 322 28.90 -17.40 -23.10
C VAL A 322 29.37 -16.14 -22.37
N LEU A 323 30.47 -16.27 -21.62
CA LEU A 323 31.06 -15.15 -20.88
C LEU A 323 31.88 -14.25 -21.80
N GLY A 324 31.72 -12.94 -21.63
CA GLY A 324 32.59 -11.95 -22.25
C GLY A 324 33.70 -11.46 -21.32
N ALA A 325 34.20 -10.27 -21.63
CA ALA A 325 35.23 -9.61 -20.82
C ALA A 325 34.77 -9.34 -19.37
N LYS A 326 35.74 -9.20 -18.45
CA LYS A 326 35.50 -8.83 -17.04
C LYS A 326 35.21 -7.34 -16.82
N HIS A 327 35.35 -6.53 -17.87
CA HIS A 327 35.06 -5.11 -17.87
C HIS A 327 34.47 -4.70 -19.23
N CYS A 328 33.64 -3.67 -19.24
CA CYS A 328 33.08 -3.11 -20.45
C CYS A 328 33.94 -1.94 -20.94
N SER A 329 34.62 -2.09 -22.08
CA SER A 329 35.41 -1.01 -22.69
C SER A 329 34.58 0.19 -23.15
N GLN A 330 33.27 0.01 -23.36
CA GLN A 330 32.37 1.04 -23.89
C GLN A 330 31.77 1.94 -22.81
N CYS A 331 31.41 1.38 -21.65
CA CYS A 331 30.83 2.15 -20.53
C CYS A 331 31.77 2.31 -19.33
N GLY A 332 32.92 1.64 -19.33
CA GLY A 332 33.93 1.71 -18.26
C GLY A 332 33.64 0.87 -17.01
N ARG A 333 32.48 0.19 -16.92
CA ARG A 333 32.14 -0.61 -15.73
C ARG A 333 32.97 -1.89 -15.63
N HIS A 334 33.45 -2.20 -14.43
CA HIS A 334 34.18 -3.42 -14.10
C HIS A 334 33.26 -4.62 -13.81
N PHE A 335 32.15 -4.71 -14.55
CA PHE A 335 31.17 -5.78 -14.38
C PHE A 335 31.45 -6.89 -15.40
N GLN A 336 31.35 -8.16 -14.97
CA GLN A 336 31.45 -9.31 -15.86
C GLN A 336 30.38 -9.24 -16.95
N LEU A 337 30.80 -9.41 -18.20
CA LEU A 337 29.92 -9.43 -19.36
C LEU A 337 29.38 -10.83 -19.63
N ILE A 338 28.14 -10.90 -20.10
CA ILE A 338 27.58 -12.03 -20.84
C ILE A 338 27.45 -11.59 -22.30
N GLU A 339 28.08 -12.33 -23.21
CA GLU A 339 27.98 -12.11 -24.66
C GLU A 339 26.69 -12.70 -25.19
N GLU A 340 26.38 -13.93 -24.76
CA GLU A 340 25.15 -14.60 -25.16
C GLU A 340 24.52 -15.40 -24.01
N VAL A 341 23.19 -15.27 -23.89
CA VAL A 341 22.35 -16.17 -23.11
C VAL A 341 21.72 -17.18 -24.06
N LEU A 342 22.15 -18.44 -23.99
CA LEU A 342 21.63 -19.52 -24.82
C LEU A 342 20.28 -20.03 -24.30
N GLY A 343 19.99 -19.80 -23.01
CA GLY A 343 18.70 -20.12 -22.38
C GLY A 343 18.46 -21.62 -22.21
N ARG A 344 17.20 -22.00 -21.99
CA ARG A 344 16.69 -23.38 -22.14
C ARG A 344 16.06 -23.47 -23.53
N GLU A 345 16.24 -24.57 -24.27
CA GLU A 345 15.62 -24.79 -25.60
C GLU A 345 14.17 -24.28 -25.60
N MET A 346 13.91 -23.13 -26.24
CA MET A 346 12.56 -22.58 -26.38
C MET A 346 11.95 -23.12 -27.66
N ASP A 347 10.73 -23.63 -27.53
CA ASP A 347 9.97 -24.21 -28.61
C ASP A 347 9.23 -23.13 -29.42
N PHE A 348 9.24 -23.24 -30.75
CA PHE A 348 8.46 -22.38 -31.67
C PHE A 348 7.40 -23.20 -32.38
N VAL A 349 6.23 -22.61 -32.66
CA VAL A 349 5.21 -23.17 -33.56
C VAL A 349 5.26 -22.43 -34.89
N PHE A 350 5.51 -23.16 -35.96
CA PHE A 350 5.48 -22.65 -37.33
C PHE A 350 4.04 -22.77 -37.86
N THR A 351 3.34 -21.67 -38.10
CA THR A 351 1.99 -21.66 -38.69
C THR A 351 2.08 -21.55 -40.22
N LYS A 352 0.95 -21.57 -40.95
CA LYS A 352 0.96 -21.28 -42.39
C LYS A 352 1.34 -19.83 -42.72
N ASN A 353 1.17 -18.92 -41.75
CA ASN A 353 1.24 -17.47 -41.94
C ASN A 353 2.39 -16.82 -41.13
N GLY A 354 3.29 -17.60 -40.53
CA GLY A 354 4.42 -17.07 -39.76
C GLY A 354 4.93 -18.00 -38.65
N VAL A 355 5.75 -17.45 -37.76
CA VAL A 355 6.31 -18.17 -36.60
C VAL A 355 5.74 -17.59 -35.32
N VAL A 356 5.22 -18.45 -34.46
CA VAL A 356 4.65 -18.09 -33.16
C VAL A 356 5.50 -18.72 -32.05
N PRO A 357 6.04 -17.94 -31.09
CA PRO A 357 6.71 -18.51 -29.93
C PRO A 357 5.76 -19.45 -29.19
N PHE A 358 6.18 -20.68 -28.89
CA PHE A 358 5.35 -21.57 -28.08
C PHE A 358 5.45 -21.11 -26.62
N SER A 359 4.42 -20.39 -26.14
CA SER A 359 4.25 -20.10 -24.72
C SER A 359 2.98 -20.78 -24.19
N PHE A 360 3.01 -21.21 -22.94
CA PHE A 360 1.85 -21.79 -22.25
C PHE A 360 0.63 -20.83 -22.24
N SER A 361 0.89 -19.53 -22.27
CA SER A 361 -0.11 -18.47 -22.40
C SER A 361 -0.78 -18.43 -23.78
N ILE A 362 -0.08 -18.83 -24.85
CA ILE A 362 -0.63 -18.91 -26.21
C ILE A 362 -1.47 -20.18 -26.38
N ALA A 363 -1.02 -21.31 -25.81
CA ALA A 363 -1.80 -22.55 -25.76
C ALA A 363 -3.04 -22.47 -24.83
N SER A 364 -3.17 -21.40 -24.04
CA SER A 364 -4.34 -21.11 -23.19
C SER A 364 -4.70 -22.24 -22.22
N ILE A 365 -3.69 -22.86 -21.64
CA ILE A 365 -3.84 -24.03 -20.75
C ILE A 365 -4.56 -23.69 -19.43
N HIS A 366 -4.82 -22.40 -19.18
CA HIS A 366 -5.60 -21.91 -18.05
C HIS A 366 -7.10 -21.69 -18.38
N SER A 367 -7.55 -22.01 -19.60
CA SER A 367 -8.97 -22.00 -19.92
C SER A 367 -9.66 -23.28 -19.43
N ASP A 368 -10.98 -23.19 -19.31
CA ASP A 368 -11.91 -24.30 -19.08
C ASP A 368 -11.84 -25.41 -20.16
N ALA A 369 -11.11 -25.17 -21.26
CA ALA A 369 -10.88 -26.17 -22.29
C ALA A 369 -10.03 -27.35 -21.81
N TRP A 370 -9.25 -27.16 -20.75
CA TRP A 370 -8.28 -28.14 -20.25
C TRP A 370 -8.68 -28.77 -18.91
N GLU A 371 -9.86 -28.42 -18.36
CA GLU A 371 -10.33 -28.86 -17.04
C GLU A 371 -10.49 -30.40 -16.93
N ASP A 372 -10.86 -31.05 -18.04
CA ASP A 372 -11.08 -32.49 -18.13
C ASP A 372 -9.89 -33.27 -18.73
N VAL A 373 -8.71 -32.65 -18.81
CA VAL A 373 -7.48 -33.23 -19.39
C VAL A 373 -6.48 -33.57 -18.29
N ALA A 374 -6.09 -34.85 -18.19
CA ALA A 374 -5.16 -35.33 -17.16
C ALA A 374 -3.70 -35.09 -17.56
N GLU A 375 -3.34 -35.41 -18.81
CA GLU A 375 -2.04 -35.09 -19.38
C GLU A 375 -2.19 -34.65 -20.83
N TRP A 376 -1.30 -33.77 -21.29
CA TRP A 376 -1.25 -33.39 -22.70
C TRP A 376 0.17 -33.04 -23.15
N GLN A 377 0.40 -33.15 -24.46
CA GLN A 377 1.65 -32.82 -25.11
C GLN A 377 1.35 -32.36 -26.55
N ILE A 378 2.13 -31.42 -27.09
CA ILE A 378 1.96 -30.94 -28.45
C ILE A 378 3.18 -31.34 -29.28
N ALA A 379 2.96 -31.78 -30.51
CA ALA A 379 4.02 -32.05 -31.47
C ALA A 379 3.76 -31.28 -32.77
N GLN A 380 4.84 -30.86 -33.43
CA GLN A 380 4.79 -30.25 -34.74
C GLN A 380 5.68 -31.03 -35.71
N GLU A 381 5.05 -31.68 -36.69
CA GLU A 381 5.74 -32.43 -37.75
C GLU A 381 5.87 -31.61 -39.04
N LYS A 382 4.96 -30.66 -39.29
CA LYS A 382 4.91 -29.83 -40.51
C LYS A 382 4.45 -28.40 -40.19
N PRO A 383 4.90 -27.37 -40.91
CA PRO A 383 4.41 -26.01 -40.70
C PRO A 383 2.89 -25.93 -40.94
N GLY A 384 2.20 -25.12 -40.13
CA GLY A 384 0.75 -24.94 -40.25
C GLY A 384 -0.10 -26.07 -39.64
N ARG A 385 0.52 -27.06 -38.99
CA ARG A 385 -0.18 -28.18 -38.35
C ARG A 385 0.47 -28.55 -37.02
N ILE A 386 -0.35 -28.83 -36.01
CA ILE A 386 0.08 -29.41 -34.74
C ILE A 386 -0.78 -30.61 -34.37
N VAL A 387 -0.18 -31.56 -33.67
CA VAL A 387 -0.86 -32.71 -33.08
C VAL A 387 -0.83 -32.52 -31.57
N VAL A 388 -2.01 -32.48 -30.94
CA VAL A 388 -2.18 -32.40 -29.50
C VAL A 388 -2.49 -33.81 -28.99
N MET A 389 -1.53 -34.42 -28.31
CA MET A 389 -1.68 -35.70 -27.65
C MET A 389 -2.33 -35.48 -26.28
N ILE A 390 -3.43 -36.18 -26.00
CA ILE A 390 -4.25 -35.97 -24.80
C ILE A 390 -4.54 -37.29 -24.09
N VAL A 391 -4.30 -37.32 -22.77
CA VAL A 391 -4.83 -38.31 -21.83
C VAL A 391 -6.00 -37.64 -21.10
N PRO A 392 -7.25 -38.10 -21.29
CA PRO A 392 -8.41 -37.49 -20.63
C PRO A 392 -8.48 -37.87 -19.14
N SER A 393 -8.95 -36.96 -18.29
CA SER A 393 -9.26 -37.24 -16.88
C SER A 393 -10.44 -38.19 -16.72
N ASP A 394 -11.38 -38.15 -17.67
CA ASP A 394 -12.51 -39.07 -17.79
C ASP A 394 -12.65 -39.49 -19.27
N PRO A 395 -12.51 -40.79 -19.60
CA PRO A 395 -12.67 -41.29 -20.96
C PRO A 395 -14.00 -40.94 -21.63
N ASN A 396 -15.07 -40.70 -20.86
CA ASN A 396 -16.39 -40.35 -21.38
C ASN A 396 -16.50 -38.90 -21.86
N ARG A 397 -15.53 -38.03 -21.50
CA ARG A 397 -15.54 -36.60 -21.85
C ARG A 397 -14.73 -36.26 -23.10
N LYS A 398 -14.14 -37.25 -23.79
CA LYS A 398 -13.27 -37.06 -24.96
C LYS A 398 -13.87 -36.11 -26.02
N LEU A 399 -15.16 -36.25 -26.33
CA LEU A 399 -15.82 -35.43 -27.36
C LEU A 399 -15.93 -33.95 -26.95
N SER A 400 -16.21 -33.68 -25.67
CA SER A 400 -16.27 -32.32 -25.11
C SER A 400 -14.87 -31.69 -25.07
N ILE A 401 -13.87 -32.45 -24.60
CA ILE A 401 -12.46 -32.04 -24.55
C ILE A 401 -11.97 -31.65 -25.95
N GLU A 402 -12.17 -32.50 -26.95
CA GLU A 402 -11.73 -32.24 -28.32
C GLU A 402 -12.35 -30.97 -28.89
N GLN A 403 -13.66 -30.76 -28.70
CA GLN A 403 -14.33 -29.54 -29.15
C GLN A 403 -13.80 -28.28 -28.47
N LYS A 404 -13.61 -28.31 -27.15
CA LYS A 404 -13.11 -27.16 -26.38
C LYS A 404 -11.66 -26.85 -26.72
N VAL A 405 -10.78 -27.86 -26.75
CA VAL A 405 -9.35 -27.72 -27.03
C VAL A 405 -9.12 -27.25 -28.47
N LYS A 406 -9.77 -27.87 -29.46
CA LYS A 406 -9.66 -27.41 -30.86
C LYS A 406 -10.14 -25.98 -31.00
N ARG A 407 -11.30 -25.63 -30.43
CA ARG A 407 -11.85 -24.28 -30.48
C ARG A 407 -10.89 -23.26 -29.86
N GLU A 408 -10.33 -23.56 -28.68
CA GLU A 408 -9.44 -22.62 -28.00
C GLU A 408 -8.12 -22.45 -28.74
N LEU A 409 -7.50 -23.54 -29.22
CA LEU A 409 -6.27 -23.44 -30.01
C LEU A 409 -6.50 -22.76 -31.36
N GLN A 410 -7.59 -23.09 -32.09
CA GLN A 410 -7.93 -22.43 -33.34
C GLN A 410 -8.22 -20.93 -33.17
N ARG A 411 -8.89 -20.55 -32.08
CA ARG A 411 -9.13 -19.14 -31.70
C ARG A 411 -7.81 -18.39 -31.48
N ARG A 412 -6.83 -19.03 -30.83
CA ARG A 412 -5.54 -18.42 -30.49
C ARG A 412 -4.57 -18.33 -31.68
N PHE A 413 -4.59 -19.32 -32.56
CA PHE A 413 -3.77 -19.35 -33.78
C PHE A 413 -4.52 -18.81 -35.02
N GLN A 414 -5.65 -18.12 -34.84
CA GLN A 414 -6.43 -17.45 -35.90
C GLN A 414 -6.75 -18.34 -37.11
N ALA A 415 -7.09 -19.62 -36.89
CA ALA A 415 -7.34 -20.62 -37.93
C ALA A 415 -6.18 -20.89 -38.92
N SER A 416 -4.99 -20.30 -38.69
CA SER A 416 -3.78 -20.52 -39.51
C SER A 416 -3.03 -21.82 -39.19
N LEU A 417 -3.56 -22.58 -38.21
CA LEU A 417 -2.98 -23.80 -37.68
C LEU A 417 -4.03 -24.90 -37.63
N ALA A 418 -3.80 -25.99 -38.37
CA ALA A 418 -4.59 -27.20 -38.26
C ALA A 418 -4.24 -27.92 -36.95
N VAL A 419 -5.26 -28.26 -36.17
CA VAL A 419 -5.11 -28.89 -34.85
C VAL A 419 -5.72 -30.28 -34.91
N ASP A 420 -4.89 -31.31 -34.78
CA ASP A 420 -5.35 -32.68 -34.60
C ASP A 420 -5.28 -33.07 -33.13
N ILE A 421 -6.24 -33.86 -32.66
CA ILE A 421 -6.20 -34.47 -31.33
C ILE A 421 -5.83 -35.94 -31.49
N ARG A 422 -4.85 -36.40 -30.71
CA ARG A 422 -4.48 -37.82 -30.61
C ARG A 422 -4.72 -38.29 -29.18
N TRP A 423 -5.62 -39.24 -29.00
CA TRP A 423 -5.91 -39.82 -27.68
C TRP A 423 -4.82 -40.79 -27.26
N MET A 424 -4.33 -40.65 -26.03
CA MET A 424 -3.25 -41.46 -25.48
C MET A 424 -3.72 -42.09 -24.16
N THR A 425 -3.23 -43.29 -23.86
CA THR A 425 -3.35 -43.89 -22.51
C THR A 425 -2.23 -43.41 -21.60
N GLN A 426 -1.06 -43.11 -22.18
CA GLN A 426 0.10 -42.52 -21.52
C GLN A 426 0.93 -41.75 -22.57
N LEU A 427 1.54 -40.63 -22.17
CA LEU A 427 2.32 -39.80 -23.10
C LEU A 427 3.79 -40.25 -23.20
N PRO A 428 4.38 -40.17 -24.42
CA PRO A 428 5.76 -40.58 -24.66
C PRO A 428 6.74 -39.67 -23.90
N ARG A 429 7.80 -40.30 -23.35
CA ARG A 429 8.89 -39.65 -22.61
C ARG A 429 10.16 -39.71 -23.46
N THR A 430 11.10 -38.79 -23.23
CA THR A 430 12.44 -38.87 -23.85
C THR A 430 13.17 -40.15 -23.40
N SER A 431 14.21 -40.56 -24.12
CA SER A 431 15.08 -41.70 -23.74
C SER A 431 15.70 -41.58 -22.33
N SER A 432 15.74 -40.38 -21.77
CA SER A 432 16.18 -40.09 -20.39
C SER A 432 15.04 -40.04 -19.35
N GLY A 433 13.80 -40.37 -19.73
CA GLY A 433 12.62 -40.33 -18.87
C GLY A 433 11.99 -38.93 -18.69
N LYS A 434 12.58 -37.87 -19.26
CA LYS A 434 12.04 -36.49 -19.17
C LYS A 434 10.80 -36.32 -20.04
N PHE A 435 9.83 -35.54 -19.55
CA PHE A 435 8.62 -35.13 -20.25
C PHE A 435 8.84 -33.79 -20.96
N LYS A 436 8.59 -33.71 -22.27
CA LYS A 436 8.61 -32.46 -23.05
C LYS A 436 7.18 -32.05 -23.38
N TYR A 437 6.77 -30.80 -23.15
CA TYR A 437 5.40 -30.35 -23.45
C TYR A 437 5.18 -30.00 -24.93
N PHE A 438 6.24 -29.61 -25.62
CA PHE A 438 6.25 -29.42 -27.06
C PHE A 438 7.39 -30.24 -27.68
N ILE A 439 7.10 -30.90 -28.79
CA ILE A 439 8.07 -31.65 -29.59
C ILE A 439 8.14 -30.99 -30.95
N GLN A 440 9.26 -30.32 -31.24
CA GLN A 440 9.55 -29.80 -32.57
C GLN A 440 10.23 -30.89 -33.42
N MET A 441 9.60 -31.29 -34.52
CA MET A 441 10.13 -32.31 -35.44
C MET A 441 10.50 -31.71 -36.81
N LEU A 442 10.38 -30.40 -36.97
CA LEU A 442 10.90 -29.68 -38.15
C LEU A 442 12.42 -29.59 -38.11
N ASP A 443 13.05 -29.73 -39.28
CA ASP A 443 14.45 -29.39 -39.48
C ASP A 443 14.61 -27.86 -39.52
N LEU A 444 15.01 -27.28 -38.39
CA LEU A 444 15.14 -25.83 -38.21
C LEU A 444 16.36 -25.25 -38.94
N GLY A 445 17.33 -26.08 -39.36
CA GLY A 445 18.52 -25.65 -40.08
C GLY A 445 18.19 -24.96 -41.41
N ALA A 446 17.12 -25.41 -42.08
CA ALA A 446 16.65 -24.85 -43.35
C ALA A 446 15.98 -23.46 -43.24
N TYR A 447 15.58 -23.03 -42.04
CA TYR A 447 14.85 -21.76 -41.81
C TYR A 447 15.74 -20.65 -41.23
N SER A 448 16.96 -20.98 -40.79
CA SER A 448 17.93 -20.03 -40.22
C SER A 448 18.74 -19.24 -41.26
N SER A 449 18.72 -19.67 -42.53
CA SER A 449 19.65 -19.22 -43.58
C SER A 449 19.07 -18.21 -44.59
N LYS A 450 17.81 -17.77 -44.45
CA LYS A 450 17.22 -16.73 -45.29
C LYS A 450 16.71 -15.58 -44.41
N GLY A 451 17.54 -14.55 -44.27
CA GLY A 451 17.25 -13.33 -43.50
C GLY A 451 16.17 -12.44 -44.12
N GLY A 452 14.93 -12.91 -44.15
CA GLY A 452 13.75 -12.13 -44.54
C GLY A 452 12.46 -12.72 -43.96
N VAL A 453 11.55 -11.84 -43.55
CA VAL A 453 10.15 -12.22 -43.29
C VAL A 453 9.54 -12.61 -44.65
N PRO A 454 8.89 -13.78 -44.81
CA PRO A 454 8.22 -14.12 -46.06
C PRO A 454 7.02 -13.20 -46.28
N ASP A 455 6.97 -12.56 -47.46
CA ASP A 455 5.82 -11.77 -47.92
C ASP A 455 4.64 -12.65 -48.37
N LEU A 456 3.44 -12.02 -48.44
CA LEU A 456 2.23 -12.30 -49.24
C LEU A 456 0.94 -12.50 -48.42
N PRO A 457 -0.27 -12.30 -49.00
CA PRO A 457 -0.77 -11.16 -49.78
C PRO A 457 -2.07 -10.55 -49.18
N ALA A 458 -2.47 -9.37 -49.63
CA ALA A 458 -3.70 -8.70 -49.23
C ALA A 458 -4.94 -9.28 -49.92
N GLU A 459 -6.02 -9.58 -49.17
CA GLU A 459 -7.41 -9.19 -49.48
C GLU A 459 -8.48 -9.74 -48.50
N ALA A 460 -9.47 -8.86 -48.25
CA ALA A 460 -10.90 -9.06 -47.93
C ALA A 460 -11.35 -9.99 -46.77
N ALA A 461 -12.03 -9.39 -45.76
CA ALA A 461 -13.49 -9.46 -45.67
C ALA A 461 -14.05 -8.77 -44.40
N THR A 462 -15.18 -8.13 -44.63
CA THR A 462 -16.09 -7.37 -43.77
C THR A 462 -16.75 -8.20 -42.65
N SER A 463 -17.12 -7.56 -41.53
CA SER A 463 -18.54 -7.39 -41.15
C SER A 463 -18.78 -6.77 -39.76
N ARG A 464 -19.65 -5.76 -39.79
CA ARG A 464 -20.70 -5.36 -38.83
C ARG A 464 -20.32 -5.01 -37.38
N SER A 465 -20.24 -3.69 -37.17
CA SER A 465 -20.52 -3.00 -35.92
C SER A 465 -22.00 -3.14 -35.53
N ALA A 466 -22.26 -3.31 -34.23
CA ALA A 466 -23.55 -3.05 -33.61
C ALA A 466 -23.38 -1.92 -32.57
N PRO A 467 -24.30 -0.94 -32.49
CA PRO A 467 -24.14 0.24 -31.66
C PRO A 467 -24.64 -0.04 -30.24
N TYR A 468 -23.94 0.48 -29.23
CA TYR A 468 -24.54 0.69 -27.91
C TYR A 468 -24.67 2.18 -27.67
N THR A 469 -25.94 2.56 -27.56
CA THR A 469 -26.53 3.86 -27.27
C THR A 469 -26.12 4.43 -25.91
N GLU A 470 -26.10 5.76 -25.84
CA GLU A 470 -25.90 6.57 -24.64
C GLU A 470 -27.15 6.72 -23.76
N LEU A 471 -26.93 7.07 -22.48
CA LEU A 471 -27.59 8.09 -21.63
C LEU A 471 -27.69 7.62 -20.16
N PRO A 472 -27.83 8.49 -19.14
CA PRO A 472 -27.28 9.83 -18.91
C PRO A 472 -26.47 9.92 -17.58
N ALA A 473 -25.75 11.02 -17.37
CA ALA A 473 -25.03 11.31 -16.12
C ALA A 473 -25.75 12.36 -15.27
N SER A 474 -26.12 12.01 -14.04
CA SER A 474 -26.02 12.90 -12.87
C SER A 474 -26.20 12.09 -11.59
N ARG A 475 -25.12 11.91 -10.81
CA ARG A 475 -25.19 11.58 -9.38
C ARG A 475 -24.04 12.24 -8.62
N SER A 476 -24.42 12.82 -7.49
CA SER A 476 -23.60 13.48 -6.49
C SER A 476 -22.64 12.49 -5.81
N TYR A 477 -21.39 12.92 -5.61
CA TYR A 477 -20.37 12.13 -4.92
C TYR A 477 -20.60 12.17 -3.41
N SER A 478 -20.91 11.02 -2.81
CA SER A 478 -20.75 10.79 -1.37
C SER A 478 -19.38 10.16 -1.09
N TYR A 479 -18.87 10.35 0.12
CA TYR A 479 -17.49 10.14 0.59
C TYR A 479 -16.89 8.72 0.40
N PHE A 480 -17.62 7.75 -0.18
CA PHE A 480 -17.16 6.34 -0.27
C PHE A 480 -17.24 5.66 -1.64
N ASP A 481 -17.36 6.39 -2.75
CA ASP A 481 -17.04 5.83 -4.08
C ASP A 481 -15.54 5.88 -4.42
N THR A 482 -14.68 5.65 -3.42
CA THR A 482 -13.27 5.37 -3.68
C THR A 482 -13.13 3.96 -4.24
N THR A 483 -12.99 3.87 -5.56
CA THR A 483 -12.53 2.64 -6.22
C THR A 483 -11.35 2.03 -5.45
N TYR A 484 -11.32 0.69 -5.35
CA TYR A 484 -10.27 -0.15 -4.73
C TYR A 484 -8.80 0.33 -4.90
N PRO A 485 -8.38 1.02 -5.98
CA PRO A 485 -7.04 1.59 -6.13
C PRO A 485 -6.68 2.73 -5.15
N GLU A 486 -7.61 3.56 -4.70
CA GLU A 486 -7.32 4.72 -3.83
C GLU A 486 -7.15 4.32 -2.36
N LEU A 487 -7.96 3.38 -1.87
CA LEU A 487 -7.87 2.84 -0.51
C LEU A 487 -6.58 2.03 -0.31
N ASN A 488 -6.17 1.35 -1.37
CA ASN A 488 -4.86 0.75 -1.45
C ASN A 488 -3.80 1.84 -1.22
N LYS A 489 -3.73 2.89 -2.06
CA LYS A 489 -2.79 4.03 -1.89
C LYS A 489 -2.76 4.58 -0.46
N MET A 490 -3.88 4.61 0.25
CA MET A 490 -3.97 5.01 1.67
C MET A 490 -3.11 4.14 2.59
N ILE A 491 -3.21 2.81 2.49
CA ILE A 491 -2.41 1.87 3.29
C ILE A 491 -0.92 1.95 2.88
N TYR A 492 -0.61 2.08 1.58
CA TYR A 492 0.78 2.25 1.08
C TYR A 492 1.43 3.57 1.52
N GLY A 493 0.66 4.63 1.59
CA GLY A 493 1.16 5.86 2.12
C GLY A 493 1.36 5.78 3.62
N GLY A 494 0.36 5.26 4.33
CA GLY A 494 0.36 5.12 5.79
C GLY A 494 1.62 4.44 6.32
N MET A 495 1.97 3.23 5.87
CA MET A 495 3.13 2.56 6.48
C MET A 495 4.49 3.09 5.98
N ARG A 496 4.53 3.88 4.89
CA ARG A 496 5.73 4.67 4.54
C ARG A 496 5.97 5.75 5.59
N TYR A 497 4.92 6.45 6.00
CA TYR A 497 4.99 7.47 7.03
C TYR A 497 5.17 6.87 8.44
N LEU A 498 4.73 5.62 8.66
CA LEU A 498 4.92 4.91 9.93
C LEU A 498 6.39 4.77 10.31
N PHE A 499 7.29 4.57 9.34
CA PHE A 499 8.73 4.59 9.62
C PHE A 499 9.16 5.90 10.25
N PHE A 500 8.79 7.03 9.64
CA PHE A 500 9.13 8.36 10.17
C PHE A 500 8.48 8.61 11.53
N ALA A 501 7.20 8.28 11.68
CA ALA A 501 6.48 8.41 12.95
C ALA A 501 7.19 7.63 14.07
N ARG A 502 7.68 6.41 13.80
CA ARG A 502 8.44 5.60 14.75
C ARG A 502 9.85 6.14 15.05
N GLN A 503 10.45 6.91 14.16
CA GLN A 503 11.73 7.57 14.43
C GLN A 503 11.51 8.86 15.24
N PHE A 504 10.51 9.66 14.88
CA PHE A 504 10.20 10.93 15.56
C PHE A 504 9.95 10.78 17.05
N GLN A 505 9.34 9.66 17.49
CA GLN A 505 9.08 9.44 18.91
C GLN A 505 10.35 9.28 19.78
N TRP A 506 11.51 9.05 19.16
CA TRP A 506 12.80 8.89 19.84
C TRP A 506 13.77 10.05 19.60
N LYS A 507 13.37 11.04 18.81
CA LYS A 507 14.17 12.25 18.60
C LYS A 507 14.15 13.12 19.83
N SER A 508 15.26 13.81 20.06
CA SER A 508 15.32 14.89 21.04
C SER A 508 14.39 16.04 20.64
N ARG A 509 14.05 16.89 21.62
CA ARG A 509 13.23 18.09 21.39
C ARG A 509 13.87 19.03 20.37
N GLU A 510 15.20 19.17 20.39
CA GLU A 510 15.95 20.01 19.47
C GLU A 510 15.87 19.48 18.03
N GLU A 511 16.15 18.18 17.81
CA GLU A 511 16.02 17.55 16.50
C GLU A 511 14.59 17.65 15.93
N MET A 512 13.57 17.56 16.80
CA MET A 512 12.19 17.75 16.38
C MET A 512 11.89 19.20 16.03
N ARG A 513 12.38 20.18 16.79
CA ARG A 513 12.24 21.61 16.47
C ARG A 513 12.92 21.94 15.14
N ASP A 514 14.10 21.39 14.87
CA ASP A 514 14.82 21.58 13.61
C ASP A 514 14.04 21.00 12.42
N TYR A 515 13.50 19.79 12.57
CA TYR A 515 12.64 19.18 11.56
C TYR A 515 11.40 20.05 11.31
N GLN A 516 10.72 20.48 12.37
CA GLN A 516 9.53 21.32 12.28
C GLN A 516 9.85 22.66 11.62
N LEU A 517 10.96 23.29 11.95
CA LEU A 517 11.41 24.56 11.38
C LEU A 517 11.67 24.41 9.88
N HIS A 518 12.40 23.37 9.48
CA HIS A 518 12.66 23.08 8.07
C HIS A 518 11.37 22.85 7.28
N ARG A 519 10.43 22.09 7.84
CA ARG A 519 9.13 21.84 7.20
C ARG A 519 8.25 23.09 7.15
N LEU A 520 8.28 23.89 8.21
CA LEU A 520 7.51 25.13 8.31
C LEU A 520 7.96 26.13 7.25
N ARG A 521 9.28 26.34 7.05
CA ARG A 521 9.80 27.20 5.98
C ARG A 521 9.19 26.85 4.63
N ARG A 522 9.20 25.55 4.28
CA ARG A 522 8.63 25.07 3.02
C ARG A 522 7.12 25.32 2.90
N VAL A 523 6.36 25.18 4.00
CA VAL A 523 4.93 25.47 4.00
C VAL A 523 4.66 26.96 3.83
N LEU A 524 5.41 27.82 4.54
CA LEU A 524 5.28 29.28 4.43
C LEU A 524 5.70 29.79 3.05
N GLU A 525 6.77 29.26 2.47
CA GLU A 525 7.19 29.56 1.09
C GLU A 525 6.11 29.18 0.08
N LEU A 526 5.52 27.99 0.21
CA LEU A 526 4.44 27.54 -0.65
C LEU A 526 3.21 28.44 -0.52
N ALA A 527 2.82 28.76 0.72
CA ALA A 527 1.69 29.62 1.02
C ALA A 527 1.90 31.02 0.42
N CYS A 528 3.08 31.61 0.63
CA CYS A 528 3.47 32.90 0.08
C CYS A 528 3.51 32.91 -1.46
N GLN A 529 3.92 31.81 -2.10
CA GLN A 529 4.07 31.78 -3.56
C GLN A 529 2.79 31.43 -4.31
N LYS A 530 1.89 30.65 -3.70
CA LYS A 530 0.82 29.99 -4.46
C LYS A 530 -0.58 30.11 -3.87
N ILE A 531 -0.73 30.55 -2.63
CA ILE A 531 -2.03 30.58 -1.95
C ILE A 531 -2.50 32.03 -1.78
N PRO A 532 -3.57 32.46 -2.50
CA PRO A 532 -4.01 33.86 -2.52
C PRO A 532 -4.25 34.45 -1.12
N PHE A 533 -4.93 33.71 -0.25
CA PHE A 533 -5.21 34.18 1.11
C PHE A 533 -3.94 34.52 1.90
N TYR A 534 -2.94 33.64 1.86
CA TYR A 534 -1.69 33.86 2.59
C TYR A 534 -0.79 34.90 1.92
N GLN A 535 -0.85 35.05 0.59
CA GLN A 535 -0.18 36.16 -0.10
C GLN A 535 -0.65 37.52 0.43
N GLN A 536 -1.97 37.70 0.51
CA GLN A 536 -2.55 38.93 1.03
C GLN A 536 -2.23 39.11 2.51
N ARG A 537 -2.39 38.07 3.32
CA ARG A 537 -2.12 38.11 4.76
C ARG A 537 -0.67 38.42 5.08
N PHE A 538 0.29 37.79 4.40
CA PHE A 538 1.72 38.06 4.61
C PHE A 538 2.10 39.47 4.18
N LYS A 539 1.53 39.98 3.08
CA LYS A 539 1.71 41.36 2.64
C LYS A 539 1.16 42.37 3.67
N GLN A 540 0.00 42.10 4.25
CA GLN A 540 -0.63 42.97 5.24
C GLN A 540 0.21 43.12 6.51
N VAL A 541 0.84 42.04 6.98
CA VAL A 541 1.66 42.06 8.21
C VAL A 541 3.15 42.26 7.94
N GLY A 542 3.55 42.49 6.68
CA GLY A 542 4.94 42.70 6.28
C GLY A 542 5.85 41.50 6.53
N PHE A 543 5.33 40.27 6.46
CA PHE A 543 6.09 39.04 6.72
C PHE A 543 6.58 38.40 5.42
N ALA A 544 7.86 38.03 5.36
CA ALA A 544 8.41 37.18 4.31
C ALA A 544 8.86 35.81 4.88
N PRO A 545 8.72 34.69 4.14
CA PRO A 545 9.19 33.38 4.61
C PRO A 545 10.68 33.34 4.99
N GLY A 546 11.51 34.21 4.41
CA GLY A 546 12.92 34.37 4.75
C GLY A 546 13.18 34.95 6.16
N ASP A 547 12.17 35.58 6.77
CA ASP A 547 12.26 36.13 8.12
C ASP A 547 12.18 35.05 9.21
N LEU A 548 11.82 33.80 8.85
CA LEU A 548 11.68 32.69 9.77
C LEU A 548 13.03 32.13 10.25
N LYS A 549 13.47 32.55 11.43
CA LYS A 549 14.69 32.10 12.11
C LYS A 549 14.42 30.98 13.11
N SER A 550 13.25 30.98 13.73
CA SER A 550 12.82 30.02 14.76
C SER A 550 11.33 29.68 14.63
N LEU A 551 10.88 28.67 15.38
CA LEU A 551 9.44 28.35 15.46
C LEU A 551 8.65 29.47 16.16
N ASP A 552 9.29 30.23 17.05
CA ASP A 552 8.63 31.28 17.84
C ASP A 552 8.24 32.48 16.96
N ASP A 553 8.87 32.63 15.79
CA ASP A 553 8.55 33.67 14.80
C ASP A 553 7.16 33.49 14.19
N LEU A 554 6.54 32.31 14.36
CA LEU A 554 5.12 32.12 14.04
C LEU A 554 4.25 33.18 14.71
N LYS A 555 4.58 33.68 15.91
CA LYS A 555 3.78 34.68 16.64
C LYS A 555 3.59 36.01 15.89
N HIS A 556 4.40 36.27 14.87
CA HIS A 556 4.25 37.45 14.01
C HIS A 556 3.12 37.30 12.98
N LEU A 557 2.64 36.07 12.76
CA LEU A 557 1.49 35.81 11.92
C LEU A 557 0.20 35.84 12.76
N PRO A 558 -0.90 36.41 12.23
CA PRO A 558 -2.18 36.41 12.92
C PRO A 558 -2.75 34.99 13.00
N VAL A 559 -3.52 34.73 14.06
CA VAL A 559 -4.24 33.47 14.25
C VAL A 559 -5.34 33.37 13.20
N LEU A 560 -5.41 32.22 12.52
CA LEU A 560 -6.45 31.90 11.55
C LEU A 560 -7.68 31.34 12.28
N GLN A 561 -8.79 32.06 12.19
CA GLN A 561 -10.05 31.69 12.82
C GLN A 561 -10.87 30.76 11.92
N LYS A 562 -11.74 29.97 12.55
CA LYS A 562 -12.65 29.04 11.83
C LYS A 562 -13.58 29.76 10.86
N GLN A 563 -14.02 30.97 11.20
CA GLN A 563 -14.88 31.77 10.34
C GLN A 563 -14.14 32.20 9.06
N GLU A 564 -12.89 32.66 9.17
CA GLU A 564 -12.08 33.02 8.01
C GLU A 564 -11.84 31.84 7.07
N VAL A 565 -11.68 30.62 7.61
CA VAL A 565 -11.55 29.42 6.77
C VAL A 565 -12.84 29.12 5.99
N ARG A 566 -14.00 29.43 6.55
CA ARG A 566 -15.30 29.31 5.85
C ARG A 566 -15.42 30.37 4.75
N ASP A 567 -15.22 31.63 5.12
CA ASP A 567 -15.45 32.77 4.24
C ASP A 567 -14.46 32.80 3.07
N HIS A 568 -13.21 32.40 3.31
CA HIS A 568 -12.12 32.41 2.33
C HIS A 568 -11.74 31.01 1.81
N PHE A 569 -12.65 30.04 1.87
CA PHE A 569 -12.36 28.65 1.50
C PHE A 569 -11.65 28.51 0.13
N TRP A 570 -12.12 29.24 -0.89
CA TRP A 570 -11.57 29.18 -2.26
C TRP A 570 -10.22 29.89 -2.42
N GLU A 571 -9.88 30.80 -1.51
CA GLU A 571 -8.59 31.49 -1.44
C GLU A 571 -7.57 30.71 -0.57
N LEU A 572 -8.09 29.72 0.15
CA LEU A 572 -7.50 28.56 0.84
C LEU A 572 -6.24 27.89 0.29
N PHE A 573 -6.21 27.81 -1.03
CA PHE A 573 -5.41 26.87 -1.80
C PHE A 573 -5.19 27.39 -3.22
N ASP A 574 -4.22 26.81 -3.95
CA ASP A 574 -4.02 27.09 -5.37
C ASP A 574 -5.09 26.32 -6.19
N PRO A 575 -6.00 26.98 -6.93
CA PRO A 575 -7.03 26.30 -7.72
C PRO A 575 -6.47 25.30 -8.73
N ARG A 576 -5.24 25.52 -9.23
CA ARG A 576 -4.55 24.60 -10.16
C ARG A 576 -4.11 23.30 -9.50
N GLN A 577 -4.00 23.29 -8.17
CA GLN A 577 -3.59 22.14 -7.35
C GLN A 577 -4.76 21.52 -6.59
N SER A 578 -5.96 22.10 -6.65
CA SER A 578 -7.19 21.59 -6.00
C SER A 578 -7.46 20.11 -6.32
N ARG A 579 -7.18 19.66 -7.55
CA ARG A 579 -7.33 18.25 -7.98
C ARG A 579 -6.45 17.25 -7.21
N ASN A 580 -5.42 17.73 -6.51
CA ASN A 580 -4.54 16.91 -5.68
C ASN A 580 -5.04 16.83 -4.22
N GLY A 581 -6.08 17.59 -3.88
CA GLY A 581 -6.72 17.60 -2.57
C GLY A 581 -7.91 16.67 -2.47
N ILE A 582 -8.10 16.11 -1.28
CA ILE A 582 -9.29 15.37 -0.89
C ILE A 582 -10.21 16.36 -0.17
N LEU A 583 -11.35 16.66 -0.77
CA LEU A 583 -12.36 17.51 -0.13
C LEU A 583 -12.95 16.79 1.08
N CYS A 584 -12.82 17.42 2.24
CA CYS A 584 -13.37 16.97 3.50
C CYS A 584 -14.30 18.05 4.05
N GLN A 585 -15.29 17.60 4.81
CA GLN A 585 -16.27 18.46 5.45
C GLN A 585 -16.43 18.01 6.90
N THR A 586 -16.43 18.95 7.82
CA THR A 586 -16.89 18.65 9.19
C THR A 586 -18.38 18.36 9.15
N SER A 587 -18.87 17.48 10.03
CA SER A 587 -20.30 17.14 10.19
C SER A 587 -21.11 18.28 10.85
N GLY A 588 -20.74 19.55 10.61
CA GLY A 588 -21.11 20.74 11.39
C GLY A 588 -22.54 20.75 11.94
N THR A 589 -22.65 20.80 13.27
CA THR A 589 -23.90 21.01 14.04
C THR A 589 -24.27 22.50 14.17
N THR A 590 -23.63 23.37 13.38
CA THR A 590 -23.72 24.84 13.43
C THR A 590 -24.33 25.43 12.15
N GLY A 591 -25.07 24.63 11.38
CA GLY A 591 -25.73 25.06 10.13
C GLY A 591 -24.86 24.98 8.89
N GLU A 592 -23.59 25.41 8.95
CA GLU A 592 -22.65 25.30 7.81
C GLU A 592 -21.40 24.45 8.13
N PRO A 593 -21.16 23.37 7.37
CA PRO A 593 -19.98 22.52 7.55
C PRO A 593 -18.71 23.24 7.09
N LEU A 594 -17.68 23.26 7.94
CA LEU A 594 -16.34 23.71 7.55
C LEU A 594 -15.79 22.77 6.47
N ARG A 595 -15.36 23.35 5.34
CA ARG A 595 -14.76 22.63 4.21
C ARG A 595 -13.25 22.83 4.22
N PHE A 596 -12.50 21.78 3.89
CA PHE A 596 -11.05 21.86 3.75
C PHE A 596 -10.54 20.79 2.78
N LEU A 597 -9.37 21.02 2.20
CA LEU A 597 -8.70 20.07 1.30
C LEU A 597 -7.51 19.43 2.01
N LEU A 598 -7.45 18.09 2.01
CA LEU A 598 -6.31 17.35 2.55
C LEU A 598 -5.42 16.83 1.42
N SER A 599 -4.10 16.97 1.57
CA SER A 599 -3.16 16.21 0.76
C SER A 599 -3.21 14.72 1.11
N ARG A 600 -2.88 13.85 0.14
CA ARG A 600 -2.75 12.41 0.40
C ARG A 600 -1.70 12.13 1.49
N GLU A 601 -0.61 12.89 1.48
CA GLU A 601 0.46 12.82 2.47
C GLU A 601 -0.04 13.09 3.88
N GLN A 602 -0.97 14.04 4.07
CA GLN A 602 -1.55 14.33 5.37
C GLN A 602 -2.38 13.14 5.88
N VAL A 603 -3.21 12.55 5.00
CA VAL A 603 -3.99 11.35 5.33
C VAL A 603 -3.07 10.19 5.71
N TRP A 604 -1.97 10.02 4.98
CA TRP A 604 -0.99 8.97 5.25
C TRP A 604 -0.24 9.16 6.56
N MET A 605 0.16 10.40 6.86
CA MET A 605 0.82 10.75 8.12
C MET A 605 -0.08 10.47 9.32
N GLU A 606 -1.37 10.82 9.26
CA GLU A 606 -2.29 10.55 10.36
C GLU A 606 -2.43 9.05 10.63
N TRP A 607 -2.65 8.24 9.58
CA TRP A 607 -2.71 6.78 9.73
C TRP A 607 -1.40 6.19 10.28
N ALA A 608 -0.26 6.74 9.88
CA ALA A 608 1.03 6.37 10.46
C ALA A 608 1.11 6.66 11.96
N ASN A 609 0.60 7.81 12.41
CA ASN A 609 0.58 8.17 13.82
C ASN A 609 -0.39 7.29 14.62
N ILE A 610 -1.55 6.96 14.05
CA ILE A 610 -2.51 6.00 14.64
C ILE A 610 -1.84 4.63 14.82
N TRP A 611 -1.23 4.08 13.79
CA TRP A 611 -0.55 2.78 13.89
C TRP A 611 0.67 2.81 14.81
N ARG A 612 1.42 3.92 14.83
CA ARG A 612 2.52 4.12 15.79
C ARG A 612 2.00 4.00 17.22
N CYS A 613 0.87 4.66 17.52
CA CYS A 613 0.22 4.54 18.82
C CYS A 613 -0.18 3.08 19.10
N TRP A 614 -0.88 2.41 18.19
CA TRP A 614 -1.30 1.03 18.42
C TRP A 614 -0.13 0.06 18.63
N ILE A 615 1.01 0.28 17.96
CA ILE A 615 2.23 -0.53 18.12
C ILE A 615 2.78 -0.49 19.54
N TRP A 616 2.57 0.61 20.27
CA TRP A 616 2.92 0.70 21.70
C TRP A 616 2.24 -0.39 22.52
N PHE A 617 1.05 -0.80 22.10
CA PHE A 617 0.23 -1.81 22.77
C PHE A 617 0.30 -3.18 22.08
N GLY A 618 1.35 -3.42 21.28
CA GLY A 618 1.61 -4.71 20.66
C GLY A 618 0.81 -4.98 19.38
N TYR A 619 0.17 -3.97 18.79
CA TYR A 619 -0.39 -4.08 17.45
C TYR A 619 0.71 -4.29 16.41
N ARG A 620 0.44 -5.17 15.45
CA ARG A 620 1.18 -5.30 14.20
C ARG A 620 0.24 -4.93 13.06
N PRO A 621 0.72 -4.25 12.01
CA PRO A 621 -0.11 -3.92 10.87
C PRO A 621 -0.86 -5.16 10.36
N TYR A 622 -2.17 -5.03 10.18
CA TYR A 622 -3.09 -6.10 9.78
C TYR A 622 -3.46 -7.10 10.89
N ASP A 623 -3.09 -6.87 12.14
CA ASP A 623 -3.75 -7.59 13.25
C ASP A 623 -5.25 -7.30 13.25
N ARG A 624 -6.04 -8.23 13.81
CA ARG A 624 -7.50 -8.13 13.86
C ARG A 624 -7.91 -6.91 14.69
N VAL A 625 -8.70 -6.02 14.11
CA VAL A 625 -9.23 -4.82 14.79
C VAL A 625 -10.74 -4.87 14.85
N VAL A 626 -11.34 -4.54 15.99
CA VAL A 626 -12.77 -4.20 16.04
C VAL A 626 -12.92 -2.68 16.11
N ALA A 627 -13.84 -2.12 15.35
CA ALA A 627 -14.10 -0.69 15.28
C ALA A 627 -15.56 -0.35 15.61
N PHE A 628 -15.80 0.37 16.72
CA PHE A 628 -17.11 0.94 17.08
C PHE A 628 -17.24 2.35 16.49
N ARG A 629 -17.36 2.42 15.16
CA ARG A 629 -17.51 3.67 14.41
C ARG A 629 -17.79 3.38 12.93
N HIS A 630 -18.40 4.33 12.22
CA HIS A 630 -18.45 4.42 10.74
C HIS A 630 -19.33 3.42 9.99
N TYR A 631 -19.89 2.41 10.67
CA TYR A 631 -20.82 1.48 10.05
C TYR A 631 -22.25 1.82 10.42
N GLU A 632 -23.09 2.01 9.41
CA GLU A 632 -24.53 2.24 9.51
C GLU A 632 -25.22 1.27 8.55
N PRO A 633 -25.76 0.15 9.04
CA PRO A 633 -26.39 -0.85 8.19
C PRO A 633 -27.70 -0.32 7.61
N LYS A 634 -27.95 -0.63 6.33
CA LYS A 634 -29.29 -0.43 5.74
C LYS A 634 -30.24 -1.53 6.24
N PRO A 635 -31.56 -1.33 6.17
CA PRO A 635 -32.53 -2.37 6.54
C PRO A 635 -32.21 -3.72 5.87
N GLY A 636 -32.09 -4.77 6.68
CA GLY A 636 -31.74 -6.13 6.25
C GLY A 636 -30.25 -6.43 6.08
N GLN A 637 -29.35 -5.48 6.35
CA GLN A 637 -27.90 -5.70 6.37
C GLN A 637 -27.42 -6.18 7.75
N PRO A 638 -26.29 -6.91 7.84
CA PRO A 638 -25.77 -7.40 9.10
C PRO A 638 -25.35 -6.25 10.03
N ILE A 639 -25.44 -6.43 11.34
CA ILE A 639 -25.04 -5.44 12.37
C ILE A 639 -23.53 -5.15 12.41
N CYS A 640 -22.73 -5.98 11.73
CA CYS A 640 -21.30 -5.80 11.57
C CYS A 640 -20.86 -5.95 10.11
N ASN A 641 -19.84 -5.19 9.72
CA ASN A 641 -19.21 -5.28 8.40
C ASN A 641 -17.72 -5.61 8.54
N TYR A 642 -17.30 -6.73 7.94
CA TYR A 642 -15.91 -7.14 7.94
C TYR A 642 -15.18 -6.62 6.70
N GLU A 643 -14.16 -5.80 6.92
CA GLU A 643 -13.29 -5.30 5.89
C GLU A 643 -11.98 -6.10 5.84
N ALA A 644 -11.90 -7.03 4.89
CA ALA A 644 -10.74 -7.89 4.72
C ALA A 644 -9.44 -7.11 4.49
N HIS A 645 -9.47 -5.97 3.80
CA HIS A 645 -8.27 -5.23 3.41
C HIS A 645 -7.55 -4.54 4.57
N SER A 646 -8.28 -4.23 5.65
CA SER A 646 -7.79 -3.61 6.89
C SER A 646 -7.82 -4.60 8.06
N ASN A 647 -8.27 -5.84 7.82
CA ASN A 647 -8.57 -6.86 8.83
C ASN A 647 -9.40 -6.28 10.00
N THR A 648 -10.37 -5.44 9.67
CA THR A 648 -11.17 -4.70 10.65
C THR A 648 -12.63 -5.14 10.57
N LEU A 649 -13.20 -5.48 11.72
CA LEU A 649 -14.63 -5.73 11.90
C LEU A 649 -15.29 -4.47 12.45
N PHE A 650 -16.13 -3.82 11.66
CA PHE A 650 -16.85 -2.63 12.06
C PHE A 650 -18.18 -2.99 12.68
N PHE A 651 -18.46 -2.44 13.85
CA PHE A 651 -19.73 -2.57 14.56
C PHE A 651 -20.57 -1.31 14.33
N SER A 652 -21.87 -1.50 14.11
CA SER A 652 -22.80 -0.38 14.08
C SER A 652 -22.88 0.24 15.46
N VAL A 653 -22.82 1.58 15.51
CA VAL A 653 -23.01 2.34 16.75
C VAL A 653 -24.47 2.78 16.93
N PHE A 654 -25.31 2.51 15.93
CA PHE A 654 -26.73 2.88 15.91
C PHE A 654 -27.64 1.74 16.38
N ASP A 655 -27.19 0.49 16.27
CA ASP A 655 -27.98 -0.70 16.59
C ASP A 655 -27.47 -1.37 17.87
N MET A 656 -27.27 -0.61 18.95
CA MET A 656 -26.67 -1.06 20.21
C MET A 656 -27.72 -1.35 21.30
N ASP A 657 -28.80 -2.03 20.93
CA ASP A 657 -29.92 -2.38 21.80
C ASP A 657 -29.84 -3.81 22.37
N GLU A 658 -30.71 -4.14 23.34
CA GLU A 658 -30.72 -5.47 23.98
C GLU A 658 -30.96 -6.65 23.03
N VAL A 659 -31.56 -6.43 21.85
CA VAL A 659 -31.81 -7.47 20.85
C VAL A 659 -30.50 -7.81 20.12
N HIS A 660 -29.71 -6.81 19.76
CA HIS A 660 -28.50 -6.97 18.94
C HIS A 660 -27.22 -7.16 19.75
N LEU A 661 -27.11 -6.61 20.97
CA LEU A 661 -25.94 -6.73 21.85
C LEU A 661 -25.42 -8.17 22.05
N PRO A 662 -26.28 -9.22 22.18
CA PRO A 662 -25.82 -10.61 22.20
C PRO A 662 -25.01 -11.02 20.95
N ASP A 663 -25.39 -10.55 19.76
CA ASP A 663 -24.69 -10.86 18.52
C ASP A 663 -23.35 -10.13 18.40
N TYR A 664 -23.26 -8.90 18.92
CA TYR A 664 -21.97 -8.20 19.00
C TYR A 664 -20.97 -8.93 19.88
N VAL A 665 -21.38 -9.40 21.07
CA VAL A 665 -20.50 -10.20 21.95
C VAL A 665 -20.05 -11.49 21.25
N ARG A 666 -20.96 -12.21 20.57
CA ARG A 666 -20.63 -13.41 19.79
C ARG A 666 -19.64 -13.11 18.67
N ALA A 667 -19.88 -12.06 17.89
CA ALA A 667 -19.03 -11.66 16.78
C ALA A 667 -17.64 -11.21 17.27
N PHE A 668 -17.58 -10.44 18.36
CA PHE A 668 -16.35 -9.97 18.99
C PHE A 668 -15.48 -11.15 19.45
N ASN A 669 -16.08 -12.09 20.19
CA ASN A 669 -15.38 -13.28 20.70
C ASN A 669 -14.89 -14.20 19.58
N ARG A 670 -15.74 -14.44 18.57
CA ARG A 670 -15.37 -15.25 17.40
C ARG A 670 -14.23 -14.61 16.60
N PHE A 671 -14.25 -13.29 16.48
CA PHE A 671 -13.25 -12.56 15.74
C PHE A 671 -11.92 -12.48 16.50
N GLY A 672 -11.94 -12.36 17.83
CA GLY A 672 -10.73 -12.29 18.66
C GLY A 672 -9.81 -11.13 18.29
N PRO A 673 -10.27 -9.87 18.45
CA PRO A 673 -9.49 -8.69 18.07
C PRO A 673 -8.23 -8.53 18.91
N LYS A 674 -7.15 -8.11 18.27
CA LYS A 674 -5.93 -7.66 18.95
C LYS A 674 -6.10 -6.26 19.54
N ILE A 675 -6.81 -5.40 18.83
CA ILE A 675 -7.06 -4.00 19.20
C ILE A 675 -8.53 -3.69 18.98
N VAL A 676 -9.10 -2.90 19.88
CA VAL A 676 -10.41 -2.28 19.68
C VAL A 676 -10.22 -0.78 19.53
N ARG A 677 -10.99 -0.14 18.65
CA ARG A 677 -11.04 1.31 18.52
C ARG A 677 -12.48 1.81 18.45
N GLY A 678 -12.75 3.02 18.89
CA GLY A 678 -14.08 3.60 18.70
C GLY A 678 -14.42 4.72 19.65
N TYR A 679 -15.72 4.99 19.76
CA TYR A 679 -16.24 5.93 20.73
C TYR A 679 -16.28 5.27 22.13
N PRO A 680 -15.86 5.98 23.18
CA PRO A 680 -15.89 5.45 24.54
C PRO A 680 -17.31 5.07 24.98
N SER A 681 -18.33 5.85 24.60
CA SER A 681 -19.75 5.55 24.87
C SER A 681 -20.22 4.22 24.28
N SER A 682 -19.95 3.96 23.00
CA SER A 682 -20.37 2.72 22.34
C SER A 682 -19.69 1.48 22.94
N ILE A 683 -18.40 1.58 23.28
CA ILE A 683 -17.68 0.47 23.91
C ILE A 683 -18.22 0.22 25.33
N TYR A 684 -18.55 1.30 26.06
CA TYR A 684 -19.17 1.24 27.38
C TYR A 684 -20.54 0.56 27.38
N ILE A 685 -21.38 0.79 26.36
CA ILE A 685 -22.69 0.12 26.22
C ILE A 685 -22.50 -1.40 26.13
N LEU A 686 -21.58 -1.87 25.27
CA LEU A 686 -21.30 -3.31 25.15
C LEU A 686 -20.71 -3.88 26.45
N ALA A 687 -19.82 -3.12 27.12
CA ALA A 687 -19.24 -3.52 28.40
C ALA A 687 -20.30 -3.68 29.50
N SER A 688 -21.18 -2.68 29.63
CA SER A 688 -22.29 -2.66 30.59
C SER A 688 -23.20 -3.87 30.41
N PHE A 689 -23.61 -4.13 29.16
CA PHE A 689 -24.44 -5.28 28.82
C PHE A 689 -23.76 -6.62 29.16
N ALA A 690 -22.48 -6.77 28.80
CA ALA A 690 -21.73 -7.98 29.10
C ALA A 690 -21.58 -8.21 30.62
N ARG A 691 -21.33 -7.15 31.40
CA ARG A 691 -21.27 -7.20 32.87
C ARG A 691 -22.61 -7.63 33.48
N GLU A 692 -23.70 -6.95 33.11
CA GLU A 692 -25.05 -7.21 33.63
C GLU A 692 -25.50 -8.66 33.37
N ARG A 693 -25.18 -9.18 32.17
CA ARG A 693 -25.54 -10.54 31.75
C ARG A 693 -24.47 -11.59 32.10
N ARG A 694 -23.39 -11.20 32.78
CA ARG A 694 -22.25 -12.05 33.17
C ARG A 694 -21.67 -12.84 31.97
N LEU A 695 -21.56 -12.17 30.81
CA LEU A 695 -21.03 -12.74 29.59
C LEU A 695 -19.50 -12.66 29.57
N GLN A 696 -18.86 -13.72 29.07
CA GLN A 696 -17.43 -13.72 28.83
C GLN A 696 -17.11 -12.95 27.55
N VAL A 697 -16.12 -12.07 27.60
CA VAL A 697 -15.67 -11.27 26.46
C VAL A 697 -14.17 -11.53 26.23
N HIS A 698 -13.77 -11.62 24.97
CA HIS A 698 -12.36 -11.79 24.60
C HIS A 698 -11.53 -10.60 25.09
N SER A 699 -10.35 -10.87 25.67
CA SER A 699 -9.42 -9.83 26.09
C SER A 699 -8.49 -9.42 24.94
N PRO A 700 -8.62 -8.19 24.39
CA PRO A 700 -7.68 -7.65 23.41
C PRO A 700 -6.42 -7.13 24.12
N ASN A 701 -5.40 -6.73 23.36
CA ASN A 701 -4.21 -6.10 23.95
C ASN A 701 -4.46 -4.70 24.49
N ALA A 702 -5.36 -3.95 23.84
CA ALA A 702 -5.73 -2.60 24.22
C ALA A 702 -7.00 -2.14 23.51
N ILE A 703 -7.68 -1.21 24.16
CA ILE A 703 -8.81 -0.46 23.60
C ILE A 703 -8.39 1.00 23.45
N ILE A 704 -8.52 1.54 22.23
CA ILE A 704 -8.15 2.93 21.93
C ILE A 704 -9.41 3.75 21.63
N THR A 705 -9.78 4.63 22.55
CA THR A 705 -10.92 5.54 22.41
C THR A 705 -10.53 6.78 21.61
N SER A 706 -11.52 7.41 20.99
CA SER A 706 -11.32 8.67 20.29
C SER A 706 -12.64 9.40 20.07
N SER A 707 -12.56 10.67 19.69
CA SER A 707 -13.67 11.46 19.15
C SER A 707 -14.77 11.89 20.14
N GLU A 708 -14.68 11.46 21.39
CA GLU A 708 -15.48 11.87 22.56
C GLU A 708 -14.55 11.90 23.79
N THR A 709 -14.99 12.54 24.87
CA THR A 709 -14.26 12.51 26.15
C THR A 709 -14.38 11.13 26.79
N LEU A 710 -13.24 10.47 27.04
CA LEU A 710 -13.21 9.24 27.83
C LEU A 710 -13.39 9.55 29.31
N LEU A 711 -14.55 9.18 29.85
CA LEU A 711 -14.88 9.37 31.27
C LEU A 711 -14.19 8.31 32.15
N PRO A 712 -13.75 8.64 33.37
CA PRO A 712 -13.15 7.67 34.29
C PRO A 712 -14.02 6.42 34.52
N GLN A 713 -15.32 6.60 34.76
CA GLN A 713 -16.24 5.47 34.93
C GLN A 713 -16.38 4.60 33.68
N TYR A 714 -16.24 5.19 32.48
CA TYR A 714 -16.24 4.41 31.24
C TYR A 714 -14.96 3.58 31.14
N ARG A 715 -13.82 4.18 31.45
CA ARG A 715 -12.53 3.49 31.49
C ARG A 715 -12.58 2.31 32.45
N ASP A 716 -12.99 2.54 33.70
CA ASP A 716 -12.95 1.51 34.74
C ASP A 716 -13.81 0.30 34.34
N LEU A 717 -15.04 0.53 33.88
CA LEU A 717 -15.91 -0.56 33.42
C LEU A 717 -15.36 -1.29 32.19
N ILE A 718 -14.84 -0.55 31.22
CA ILE A 718 -14.29 -1.16 29.99
C ILE A 718 -13.04 -1.99 30.33
N GLU A 719 -12.15 -1.49 31.19
CA GLU A 719 -10.96 -2.24 31.62
C GLU A 719 -11.33 -3.50 32.42
N GLU A 720 -12.34 -3.42 33.29
CA GLU A 720 -12.89 -4.57 34.03
C GLU A 720 -13.44 -5.66 33.09
N VAL A 721 -14.32 -5.29 32.16
CA VAL A 721 -15.08 -6.26 31.36
C VAL A 721 -14.24 -6.89 30.26
N PHE A 722 -13.35 -6.11 29.62
CA PHE A 722 -12.49 -6.61 28.56
C PHE A 722 -11.14 -7.14 29.08
N ASP A 723 -10.86 -7.01 30.38
CA ASP A 723 -9.59 -7.42 31.00
C ASP A 723 -8.37 -6.89 30.22
N CYS A 724 -8.38 -5.61 29.89
CA CYS A 724 -7.32 -4.97 29.11
C CYS A 724 -7.26 -3.46 29.35
N PRO A 725 -6.10 -2.81 29.14
CA PRO A 725 -5.96 -1.37 29.34
C PRO A 725 -6.66 -0.56 28.24
N VAL A 726 -7.28 0.56 28.64
CA VAL A 726 -7.84 1.55 27.73
C VAL A 726 -6.85 2.70 27.54
N TYR A 727 -6.76 3.25 26.34
CA TYR A 727 -5.94 4.43 26.04
C TYR A 727 -6.73 5.41 25.19
N ASP A 728 -6.43 6.70 25.32
CA ASP A 728 -7.15 7.72 24.57
C ASP A 728 -6.32 8.30 23.41
N TRP A 729 -7.01 8.55 22.30
CA TRP A 729 -6.47 9.17 21.09
C TRP A 729 -7.24 10.44 20.76
N TYR A 730 -6.51 11.55 20.68
CA TYR A 730 -6.99 12.85 20.27
C TYR A 730 -6.61 13.15 18.82
N GLY A 731 -7.55 13.73 18.07
CA GLY A 731 -7.31 14.22 16.72
C GLY A 731 -8.44 15.13 16.24
N THR A 732 -8.11 15.96 15.26
CA THR A 732 -9.01 16.95 14.64
C THR A 732 -9.40 16.54 13.23
N ASN A 733 -10.59 16.91 12.75
CA ASN A 733 -11.02 16.62 11.37
C ASN A 733 -10.08 17.25 10.32
N GLU A 734 -9.53 18.41 10.66
CA GLU A 734 -8.55 19.18 9.89
C GLU A 734 -7.18 18.49 9.79
N ARG A 735 -6.94 17.47 10.64
CA ARG A 735 -5.74 16.62 10.71
C ARG A 735 -4.44 17.40 10.82
N VAL A 736 -4.45 18.48 11.59
CA VAL A 736 -3.25 19.30 11.76
C VAL A 736 -2.35 18.75 12.86
N VAL A 737 -2.94 18.27 13.96
CA VAL A 737 -2.25 17.62 15.07
C VAL A 737 -3.09 16.46 15.61
N SER A 738 -2.41 15.49 16.19
CA SER A 738 -2.97 14.38 16.93
C SER A 738 -2.14 14.10 18.16
N ALA A 739 -2.75 13.46 19.16
CA ALA A 739 -2.07 13.09 20.39
C ALA A 739 -2.57 11.73 20.91
N CYS A 740 -1.73 11.01 21.63
CA CYS A 740 -2.10 9.70 22.17
C CYS A 740 -1.50 9.43 23.53
N GLN A 741 -2.28 8.81 24.42
CA GLN A 741 -1.77 8.30 25.67
C GLN A 741 -0.77 7.16 25.43
N CYS A 742 0.28 7.08 26.24
CA CYS A 742 1.18 5.94 26.29
C CYS A 742 0.80 5.00 27.44
N GLU A 743 1.63 3.97 27.69
CA GLU A 743 1.44 2.96 28.71
C GLU A 743 1.33 3.55 30.13
N ARG A 744 1.87 4.76 30.35
CA ARG A 744 1.76 5.51 31.62
C ARG A 744 0.38 6.13 31.86
N ARG A 745 -0.39 6.44 30.81
CA ARG A 745 -1.74 7.05 30.86
C ARG A 745 -1.85 8.43 31.55
N GLU A 746 -0.74 9.01 31.99
CA GLU A 746 -0.70 10.32 32.68
C GLU A 746 -0.80 11.54 31.74
N SER A 747 -0.46 11.36 30.45
CA SER A 747 -0.37 12.47 29.49
C SER A 747 -0.56 11.98 28.06
N TYR A 748 -0.84 12.91 27.16
CA TYR A 748 -0.93 12.69 25.73
C TYR A 748 0.38 13.11 25.03
N HIS A 749 0.94 12.20 24.24
CA HIS A 749 2.07 12.50 23.38
C HIS A 749 1.59 13.06 22.04
N LEU A 750 1.97 14.30 21.74
CA LEU A 750 1.69 14.94 20.46
C LEU A 750 2.52 14.33 19.32
N SER A 751 1.87 14.08 18.19
CA SER A 751 2.50 13.63 16.94
C SER A 751 3.23 14.78 16.24
N ALA A 752 4.34 15.24 16.82
CA ALA A 752 5.09 16.43 16.39
C ALA A 752 5.63 16.41 14.93
N GLY A 753 5.55 15.25 14.25
CA GLY A 753 5.94 15.11 12.85
C GLY A 753 4.94 15.66 11.82
N GLU A 754 3.68 15.89 12.22
CA GLU A 754 2.60 16.30 11.29
C GLU A 754 2.20 17.78 11.41
N GLY A 755 2.44 18.39 12.56
CA GLY A 755 2.08 19.77 12.86
C GLY A 755 2.85 20.38 14.03
N ILE A 756 2.65 21.67 14.23
CA ILE A 756 3.11 22.46 15.38
C ILE A 756 1.88 22.79 16.22
N ALA A 757 2.00 22.61 17.55
CA ALA A 757 0.98 23.02 18.51
C ALA A 757 1.51 24.22 19.32
N GLU A 758 0.67 25.24 19.43
CA GLU A 758 0.87 26.46 20.20
C GLU A 758 -0.24 26.57 21.24
N TYR A 759 0.11 27.06 22.42
CA TYR A 759 -0.79 27.17 23.56
C TYR A 759 -0.95 28.65 23.90
N LEU A 760 -2.09 29.23 23.52
CA LEU A 760 -2.34 30.65 23.77
C LEU A 760 -3.15 30.83 25.05
N ASP A 761 -2.85 31.91 25.77
CA ASP A 761 -3.67 32.36 26.89
C ASP A 761 -5.10 32.63 26.43
N LEU A 762 -6.05 32.34 27.32
CA LEU A 762 -7.45 32.68 27.12
C LEU A 762 -7.65 34.16 27.46
N SER A 763 -8.50 34.85 26.70
CA SER A 763 -8.90 36.22 27.04
C SER A 763 -9.47 36.28 28.48
N PRO A 764 -9.23 37.37 29.24
CA PRO A 764 -9.36 37.41 30.70
C PRO A 764 -10.81 37.53 31.22
N HIS A 765 -11.79 36.84 30.66
CA HIS A 765 -13.19 36.92 31.11
C HIS A 765 -13.66 35.62 31.78
N GLY A 766 -13.95 35.73 33.08
CA GLY A 766 -14.45 34.67 33.97
C GLY A 766 -13.38 33.91 34.76
N GLU A 767 -13.80 33.21 35.83
CA GLU A 767 -12.97 32.24 36.57
C GLU A 767 -12.62 31.04 35.68
N ARG A 768 -11.66 31.22 34.77
CA ARG A 768 -11.06 30.12 34.01
C ARG A 768 -9.85 29.61 34.79
N ASP A 769 -9.60 28.30 34.72
CA ASP A 769 -8.35 27.74 35.25
C ASP A 769 -7.17 28.43 34.56
N PRO A 770 -6.28 29.14 35.31
CA PRO A 770 -5.20 29.93 34.72
C PRO A 770 -4.17 29.07 33.95
N GLU A 771 -4.13 27.75 34.21
CA GLU A 771 -3.28 26.82 33.48
C GLU A 771 -3.86 26.41 32.12
N ALA A 772 -5.16 26.61 31.89
CA ALA A 772 -5.82 26.18 30.65
C ALA A 772 -5.46 27.10 29.48
N LYS A 773 -5.15 26.51 28.33
CA LYS A 773 -4.75 27.24 27.11
C LYS A 773 -5.59 26.86 25.91
N SER A 774 -5.79 27.81 25.00
CA SER A 774 -6.39 27.54 23.68
C SER A 774 -5.37 26.89 22.76
N LEU A 775 -5.77 25.79 22.11
CA LEU A 775 -4.93 25.10 21.14
C LEU A 775 -4.96 25.80 19.77
N VAL A 776 -3.79 26.25 19.31
CA VAL A 776 -3.55 26.80 17.97
C VAL A 776 -2.55 25.90 17.25
N VAL A 777 -2.80 25.61 15.97
CA VAL A 777 -2.07 24.55 15.24
C VAL A 777 -1.62 25.00 13.86
N THR A 778 -0.46 24.51 13.42
CA THR A 778 0.08 24.77 12.08
C THR A 778 0.42 23.45 11.39
N SER A 779 -0.09 23.24 10.16
CA SER A 779 0.15 22.02 9.39
C SER A 779 1.55 22.03 8.76
N LEU A 780 2.26 20.91 8.88
CA LEU A 780 3.58 20.71 8.26
C LEU A 780 3.57 19.77 7.06
N VAL A 781 2.45 19.08 6.81
CA VAL A 781 2.34 18.02 5.80
C VAL A 781 1.30 18.34 4.74
N ASN A 782 0.21 19.03 5.06
CA ASN A 782 -0.80 19.38 4.08
C ASN A 782 -0.34 20.51 3.16
N THR A 783 0.20 20.16 1.98
CA THR A 783 0.63 21.15 0.98
C THR A 783 -0.49 21.64 0.06
N VAL A 784 -1.70 21.09 0.17
CA VAL A 784 -2.82 21.50 -0.70
C VAL A 784 -3.53 22.71 -0.12
N MET A 785 -3.90 22.64 1.15
CA MET A 785 -4.54 23.73 1.91
C MET A 785 -3.94 23.77 3.31
N PRO A 786 -2.67 24.22 3.46
CA PRO A 786 -2.05 24.33 4.77
C PRO A 786 -2.84 25.29 5.65
N LEU A 787 -3.16 24.84 6.86
CA LEU A 787 -3.70 25.69 7.91
C LEU A 787 -2.52 26.21 8.75
N ILE A 788 -2.33 27.53 8.78
CA ILE A 788 -1.22 28.19 9.47
C ILE A 788 -1.81 28.97 10.65
N ARG A 789 -1.32 28.70 11.87
CA ARG A 789 -1.85 29.24 13.13
C ARG A 789 -3.36 29.14 13.27
N TYR A 790 -3.92 27.99 12.91
CA TYR A 790 -5.35 27.75 12.98
C TYR A 790 -5.83 27.50 14.41
N ARG A 791 -6.86 28.22 14.85
CA ARG A 791 -7.50 27.98 16.14
C ARG A 791 -8.47 26.81 16.02
N VAL A 792 -8.16 25.71 16.72
CA VAL A 792 -8.98 24.47 16.68
C VAL A 792 -10.31 24.65 17.40
N GLY A 793 -10.31 25.43 18.49
CA GLY A 793 -11.45 25.59 19.39
C GLY A 793 -11.45 24.62 20.58
N ASP A 794 -10.37 23.85 20.76
CA ASP A 794 -10.19 22.94 21.90
C ASP A 794 -9.33 23.59 23.01
N LEU A 795 -9.62 23.26 24.26
CA LEU A 795 -8.86 23.67 25.45
C LEU A 795 -7.99 22.54 25.98
N VAL A 796 -6.76 22.87 26.37
CA VAL A 796 -5.77 21.89 26.83
C VAL A 796 -4.97 22.41 28.01
N PHE A 797 -4.47 21.48 28.84
CA PHE A 797 -3.42 21.76 29.81
C PHE A 797 -2.07 21.32 29.24
N PRO A 798 -1.20 22.25 28.81
CA PRO A 798 0.11 21.89 28.28
C PRO A 798 1.00 21.30 29.37
N GLN A 799 1.95 20.44 28.99
CA GLN A 799 2.89 19.83 29.92
C GLN A 799 4.34 19.95 29.44
N SER A 800 5.20 20.42 30.33
CA SER A 800 6.66 20.46 30.12
C SER A 800 7.33 19.16 30.57
N GLY A 801 8.56 18.92 30.12
CA GLY A 801 9.34 17.73 30.50
C GLY A 801 9.20 16.51 29.57
N VAL A 802 9.80 15.40 29.97
CA VAL A 802 9.80 14.14 29.20
C VAL A 802 8.97 13.13 29.97
N CYS A 803 8.19 12.32 29.25
CA CYS A 803 7.44 11.24 29.89
C CYS A 803 8.41 10.13 30.30
N GLU A 804 8.15 9.49 31.43
CA GLU A 804 8.93 8.35 31.91
C GLU A 804 8.94 7.15 30.96
N CYS A 805 8.03 7.10 29.97
CA CYS A 805 8.07 6.09 28.92
C CYS A 805 9.28 6.24 27.96
N GLY A 806 10.08 7.30 28.11
CA GLY A 806 11.33 7.54 27.38
C GLY A 806 11.14 8.16 25.98
N ARG A 807 9.89 8.41 25.55
CA ARG A 807 9.62 9.03 24.24
C ARG A 807 9.82 10.54 24.30
N GLY A 808 10.52 11.08 23.31
CA GLY A 808 10.87 12.52 23.21
C GLY A 808 9.76 13.43 22.68
N LEU A 809 8.53 12.93 22.51
CA LEU A 809 7.41 13.71 21.96
C LEU A 809 6.90 14.76 22.95
N PRO A 810 6.42 15.92 22.47
CA PRO A 810 5.77 16.93 23.33
C PRO A 810 4.54 16.36 24.04
N LEU A 811 4.23 16.92 25.21
CA LEU A 811 3.19 16.43 26.10
C LEU A 811 2.05 17.44 26.29
N VAL A 812 0.85 16.91 26.40
CA VAL A 812 -0.33 17.61 26.90
C VAL A 812 -0.86 16.80 28.07
N ARG A 813 -1.04 17.44 29.24
CA ARG A 813 -1.52 16.77 30.46
C ARG A 813 -2.92 16.23 30.26
N SER A 814 -3.84 17.08 29.80
CA SER A 814 -5.20 16.66 29.44
C SER A 814 -5.87 17.60 28.45
N ILE A 815 -6.94 17.09 27.82
CA ILE A 815 -7.78 17.80 26.85
C ILE A 815 -9.15 17.99 27.50
N LEU A 816 -9.61 19.24 27.60
CA LEU A 816 -10.81 19.60 28.38
C LEU A 816 -12.09 19.61 27.54
N GLY A 817 -11.97 19.50 26.21
CA GLY A 817 -13.07 19.59 25.25
C GLY A 817 -13.08 20.90 24.47
N ARG A 818 -14.21 21.17 23.79
CA ARG A 818 -14.38 22.39 22.98
C ARG A 818 -14.82 23.57 23.83
N VAL A 819 -14.41 24.77 23.41
CA VAL A 819 -14.91 26.04 23.98
C VAL A 819 -16.44 26.14 23.78
N ASP A 820 -16.97 25.61 22.68
CA ASP A 820 -18.41 25.59 22.36
C ASP A 820 -19.23 24.57 23.17
N ASP A 821 -18.58 23.74 24.00
CA ASP A 821 -19.24 22.79 24.91
C ASP A 821 -19.34 23.36 26.33
N ILE A 822 -19.01 24.63 26.55
CA ILE A 822 -19.02 25.27 27.86
C ILE A 822 -20.41 25.83 28.17
N ILE A 823 -20.87 25.69 29.41
CA ILE A 823 -22.05 26.38 29.92
C ILE A 823 -21.67 27.80 30.33
N ILE A 824 -22.42 28.79 29.87
CA ILE A 824 -22.21 30.21 30.23
C ILE A 824 -23.36 30.66 31.11
N THR A 825 -23.10 31.02 32.35
CA THR A 825 -24.11 31.51 33.29
C THR A 825 -24.42 32.99 33.04
N GLY A 826 -25.57 33.50 33.51
CA GLY A 826 -25.99 34.90 33.32
C GLY A 826 -25.08 35.95 33.98
N ASP A 827 -24.19 35.53 34.89
CA ASP A 827 -23.10 36.35 35.44
C ASP A 827 -21.77 36.16 34.68
N ASN A 828 -21.80 35.62 33.46
CA ASN A 828 -20.65 35.37 32.59
C ASN A 828 -19.59 34.41 33.17
N ARG A 829 -19.98 33.46 34.04
CA ARG A 829 -19.09 32.36 34.44
C ARG A 829 -19.15 31.25 33.40
N TYR A 830 -17.98 30.68 33.14
CA TYR A 830 -17.82 29.53 32.23
C TYR A 830 -17.72 28.25 33.05
N VAL A 831 -18.68 27.34 32.88
CA VAL A 831 -18.69 26.03 33.55
C VAL A 831 -18.26 24.96 32.56
N SER A 832 -17.04 24.45 32.75
CA SER A 832 -16.44 23.41 31.91
C SER A 832 -17.20 22.08 31.99
N PRO A 833 -17.36 21.34 30.87
CA PRO A 833 -17.87 19.97 30.83
C PRO A 833 -17.25 19.03 31.88
N VAL A 834 -15.97 19.22 32.18
CA VAL A 834 -15.22 18.39 33.13
C VAL A 834 -15.84 18.38 34.52
N ARG A 835 -16.44 19.48 34.96
CA ARG A 835 -17.09 19.55 36.28
C ARG A 835 -18.32 18.64 36.37
N PHE A 836 -19.06 18.47 35.26
CA PHE A 836 -20.15 17.52 35.20
C PHE A 836 -19.64 16.08 35.16
N TYR A 837 -18.55 15.80 34.42
CA TYR A 837 -17.95 14.46 34.42
C TYR A 837 -17.49 14.02 35.81
N VAL A 838 -16.87 14.92 36.58
CA VAL A 838 -16.46 14.65 37.97
C VAL A 838 -17.67 14.44 38.88
N LEU A 839 -18.70 15.28 38.74
CA LEU A 839 -19.92 15.15 39.52
C LEU A 839 -20.61 13.81 39.29
N PHE A 840 -20.78 13.38 38.04
CA PHE A 840 -21.49 12.15 37.71
C PHE A 840 -20.70 10.86 37.99
N GLN A 841 -19.39 10.94 38.24
CA GLN A 841 -18.60 9.78 38.69
C GLN A 841 -19.05 9.25 40.05
N GLU A 842 -19.64 10.09 40.89
CA GLU A 842 -20.11 9.71 42.23
C GLU A 842 -21.47 8.98 42.20
N PHE A 843 -22.07 8.85 41.03
CA PHE A 843 -23.37 8.23 40.82
C PHE A 843 -23.21 7.00 39.91
N ASP A 844 -22.89 5.86 40.52
CA ASP A 844 -22.64 4.58 39.82
C ASP A 844 -23.83 4.07 39.00
N MET A 845 -25.05 4.48 39.36
CA MET A 845 -26.28 4.16 38.64
C MET A 845 -26.46 4.98 37.35
N VAL A 846 -25.68 6.03 37.09
CA VAL A 846 -25.82 6.85 35.87
C VAL A 846 -25.14 6.16 34.70
N ARG A 847 -25.94 5.79 33.69
CA ARG A 847 -25.44 5.17 32.45
C ARG A 847 -24.95 6.23 31.47
N GLN A 848 -25.74 7.27 31.24
CA GLN A 848 -25.38 8.42 30.41
C GLN A 848 -26.02 9.70 30.97
N PHE A 849 -25.44 10.85 30.64
CA PHE A 849 -26.03 12.14 30.97
C PHE A 849 -25.85 13.15 29.82
N GLN A 850 -26.72 14.15 29.77
CA GLN A 850 -26.60 15.26 28.83
C GLN A 850 -27.05 16.57 29.51
N ILE A 851 -26.21 17.59 29.41
CA ILE A 851 -26.50 18.94 29.87
C ILE A 851 -26.94 19.77 28.66
N VAL A 852 -28.12 20.36 28.70
CA VAL A 852 -28.67 21.21 27.64
C VAL A 852 -28.92 22.60 28.22
N GLN A 853 -28.29 23.62 27.65
CA GLN A 853 -28.50 25.02 28.03
C GLN A 853 -29.10 25.78 26.87
N SER A 854 -30.36 26.18 27.01
CA SER A 854 -31.03 27.02 26.01
C SER A 854 -30.78 28.50 26.26
N GLU A 855 -30.68 28.92 27.53
CA GLU A 855 -30.51 30.31 27.99
C GLU A 855 -29.42 30.38 29.09
N PRO A 856 -28.77 31.54 29.32
CA PRO A 856 -27.66 31.65 30.28
C PRO A 856 -27.95 31.10 31.68
N ASP A 857 -29.16 31.30 32.21
CA ASP A 857 -29.53 30.89 33.58
C ASP A 857 -30.48 29.67 33.62
N GLU A 858 -30.61 28.93 32.52
CA GLU A 858 -31.49 27.75 32.44
C GLU A 858 -30.76 26.53 31.87
N VAL A 859 -30.71 25.45 32.67
CA VAL A 859 -30.05 24.19 32.31
C VAL A 859 -30.97 22.99 32.49
N LEU A 860 -31.12 22.18 31.46
CA LEU A 860 -31.77 20.88 31.54
C LEU A 860 -30.72 19.77 31.68
N VAL A 861 -30.91 18.89 32.65
CA VAL A 861 -30.02 17.77 32.99
C VAL A 861 -30.75 16.47 32.67
N ARG A 862 -30.41 15.85 31.54
CA ARG A 862 -30.97 14.55 31.14
C ARG A 862 -30.11 13.42 31.69
N ILE A 863 -30.74 12.42 32.28
CA ILE A 863 -30.07 11.27 32.89
C ILE A 863 -30.71 9.98 32.41
N ASP A 864 -29.90 9.12 31.80
CA ASP A 864 -30.20 7.70 31.59
C ASP A 864 -29.53 6.90 32.72
N SER A 865 -30.31 6.08 33.42
CA SER A 865 -29.91 5.42 34.67
C SER A 865 -30.21 3.93 34.67
N LEU A 866 -29.33 3.15 35.30
CA LEU A 866 -29.44 1.70 35.45
C LEU A 866 -30.62 1.28 36.37
N ARG A 867 -31.00 2.16 37.29
CA ARG A 867 -32.13 1.99 38.21
C ARG A 867 -32.71 3.36 38.56
N GLU A 868 -33.92 3.34 39.12
CA GLU A 868 -34.53 4.54 39.66
C GLU A 868 -33.70 5.14 40.80
N PHE A 869 -33.64 6.47 40.83
CA PHE A 869 -33.04 7.24 41.90
C PHE A 869 -33.96 7.26 43.12
N THR A 870 -33.39 7.14 44.31
CA THR A 870 -34.10 7.43 45.55
C THR A 870 -34.26 8.94 45.74
N SER A 871 -35.23 9.38 46.54
CA SER A 871 -35.44 10.81 46.81
C SER A 871 -34.21 11.48 47.43
N GLU A 872 -33.43 10.75 48.23
CA GLU A 872 -32.19 11.26 48.83
C GLU A 872 -31.08 11.45 47.79
N GLU A 873 -30.94 10.52 46.85
CA GLU A 873 -29.97 10.60 45.74
C GLU A 873 -30.30 11.77 44.80
N VAL A 874 -31.58 11.99 44.50
CA VAL A 874 -32.01 13.16 43.69
C VAL A 874 -31.64 14.47 44.39
N GLU A 875 -31.86 14.58 45.70
CA GLU A 875 -31.52 15.80 46.43
C GLU A 875 -30.00 16.00 46.54
N HIS A 876 -29.23 14.92 46.72
CA HIS A 876 -27.78 14.95 46.69
C HIS A 876 -27.24 15.44 45.33
N LEU A 877 -27.79 14.92 44.24
CA LEU A 877 -27.50 15.35 42.89
C LEU A 877 -27.83 16.83 42.69
N ARG A 878 -28.99 17.30 43.14
CA ARG A 878 -29.37 18.72 43.10
C ARG A 878 -28.38 19.60 43.85
N GLN A 879 -27.95 19.19 45.04
CA GLN A 879 -26.97 19.94 45.82
C GLN A 879 -25.63 20.08 45.09
N LYS A 880 -25.12 19.00 44.49
CA LYS A 880 -23.88 19.06 43.70
C LYS A 880 -24.04 19.89 42.44
N MET A 881 -25.16 19.77 41.73
CA MET A 881 -25.45 20.58 40.54
C MET A 881 -25.47 22.07 40.87
N ARG A 882 -26.09 22.48 41.99
CA ARG A 882 -26.01 23.86 42.50
C ARG A 882 -24.58 24.33 42.75
N ARG A 883 -23.70 23.48 43.30
CA ARG A 883 -22.27 23.82 43.50
C ARG A 883 -21.50 23.98 42.18
N VAL A 884 -21.88 23.23 41.15
CA VAL A 884 -21.22 23.30 39.84
C VAL A 884 -21.69 24.51 39.03
N LEU A 885 -23.01 24.73 38.97
CA LEU A 885 -23.66 25.78 38.17
C LEU A 885 -23.73 27.14 38.89
N GLY A 886 -23.73 27.15 40.23
CA GLY A 886 -24.00 28.32 41.05
C GLY A 886 -25.48 28.49 41.40
N ASP A 887 -25.77 29.23 42.46
CA ASP A 887 -27.13 29.35 43.03
C ASP A 887 -28.12 30.12 42.14
N ARG A 888 -27.62 30.88 41.15
CA ARG A 888 -28.44 31.68 40.24
C ARG A 888 -28.98 30.92 39.04
N VAL A 889 -28.31 29.83 38.66
CA VAL A 889 -28.71 29.03 37.51
C VAL A 889 -29.83 28.09 37.92
N SER A 890 -30.98 28.25 37.27
CA SER A 890 -32.07 27.30 37.40
C SER A 890 -31.75 26.04 36.60
N PHE A 891 -32.09 24.88 37.16
CA PHE A 891 -31.94 23.62 36.42
C PHE A 891 -33.03 22.61 36.72
N GLU A 892 -33.38 21.84 35.70
CA GLU A 892 -34.33 20.73 35.76
C GLU A 892 -33.60 19.40 35.54
N ILE A 893 -34.03 18.34 36.23
CA ILE A 893 -33.51 16.99 36.04
C ILE A 893 -34.60 16.15 35.38
N GLU A 894 -34.32 15.65 34.19
CA GLU A 894 -35.18 14.79 33.39
C GLU A 894 -34.58 13.38 33.32
N PHE A 895 -35.28 12.37 33.84
CA PHE A 895 -34.89 10.97 33.69
C PHE A 895 -35.43 10.41 32.37
N VAL A 896 -34.52 9.97 31.49
CA VAL A 896 -34.84 9.48 30.15
C VAL A 896 -34.46 8.00 30.01
N LYS A 897 -35.11 7.29 29.09
CA LYS A 897 -34.77 5.88 28.81
C LYS A 897 -33.47 5.70 28.02
N GLU A 898 -33.11 6.70 27.23
CA GLU A 898 -31.91 6.68 26.37
C GLU A 898 -31.58 8.11 25.92
N ILE A 899 -30.29 8.42 25.76
CA ILE A 899 -29.83 9.68 25.15
C ILE A 899 -29.44 9.40 23.69
N GLN A 900 -30.15 10.03 22.76
CA GLN A 900 -29.98 9.79 21.34
C GLN A 900 -28.64 10.35 20.81
N PRO A 901 -27.86 9.57 20.04
CA PRO A 901 -26.63 10.06 19.42
C PRO A 901 -26.93 11.03 18.25
N GLU A 902 -25.94 11.86 17.90
CA GLU A 902 -26.00 12.68 16.69
C GLU A 902 -25.98 11.81 15.42
N ARG A 903 -26.25 12.40 14.24
CA ARG A 903 -26.09 11.74 12.92
C ARG A 903 -24.70 11.09 12.71
N SER A 904 -23.69 11.54 13.46
CA SER A 904 -22.33 10.99 13.41
C SER A 904 -22.14 9.71 14.25
N GLY A 905 -23.17 9.31 15.00
CA GLY A 905 -23.15 8.23 15.99
C GLY A 905 -22.53 8.61 17.34
N LYS A 906 -22.15 9.88 17.54
CA LYS A 906 -21.53 10.37 18.77
C LYS A 906 -22.56 10.88 19.77
N VAL A 907 -22.29 10.71 21.05
CA VAL A 907 -23.10 11.31 22.13
C VAL A 907 -22.45 12.60 22.63
N ARG A 908 -23.18 13.72 22.55
CA ARG A 908 -22.71 15.01 23.05
C ARG A 908 -23.28 15.26 24.44
N ASN A 909 -22.39 15.26 25.44
CA ASN A 909 -22.77 15.39 26.85
C ASN A 909 -23.11 16.83 27.26
N VAL A 910 -22.72 17.84 26.48
CA VAL A 910 -23.09 19.25 26.72
C VAL A 910 -23.52 19.93 25.43
N ILE A 911 -24.69 20.57 25.44
CA ILE A 911 -25.27 21.31 24.32
C ILE A 911 -25.62 22.72 24.81
N SER A 912 -24.85 23.73 24.39
CA SER A 912 -25.14 25.14 24.70
C SER A 912 -25.09 26.02 23.44
N PRO A 913 -26.22 26.35 22.79
CA PRO A 913 -26.30 27.43 21.81
C PRO A 913 -25.85 28.80 22.33
N VAL A 914 -26.05 29.10 23.62
CA VAL A 914 -25.65 30.37 24.28
C VAL A 914 -24.15 30.64 24.15
N SER A 915 -23.33 29.58 24.25
CA SER A 915 -21.88 29.66 24.07
C SER A 915 -21.42 30.16 22.69
N ARG A 916 -22.29 30.09 21.67
CA ARG A 916 -21.99 30.46 20.29
C ARG A 916 -22.24 31.94 20.01
N PHE A 917 -23.29 32.51 20.60
CA PHE A 917 -23.68 33.92 20.38
C PHE A 917 -22.68 34.93 20.95
N THR A 918 -22.05 34.59 22.07
CA THR A 918 -21.04 35.45 22.71
C THR A 918 -19.72 35.51 21.95
N GLN A 919 -19.29 34.41 21.31
CA GLN A 919 -18.08 34.40 20.47
C GLN A 919 -18.23 35.24 19.19
N GLU A 920 -19.43 35.32 18.60
CA GLU A 920 -19.67 36.13 17.39
C GLU A 920 -19.59 37.65 17.69
N MET A 921 -20.03 38.09 18.88
CA MET A 921 -19.92 39.48 19.33
C MET A 921 -18.47 39.92 19.62
N GLU A 922 -17.55 38.99 19.90
CA GLU A 922 -16.13 39.28 20.18
C GLU A 922 -15.27 39.52 18.92
N THR A 923 -15.85 39.45 17.71
CA THR A 923 -15.11 39.58 16.43
C THR A 923 -15.17 40.95 15.75
N VAL A 924 -15.70 41.99 16.40
CA VAL A 924 -15.61 43.37 15.88
C VAL A 924 -14.36 44.06 16.44
N PRO A 925 -13.34 44.39 15.62
CA PRO A 925 -12.20 45.17 16.09
C PRO A 925 -12.55 46.66 16.10
N GLY A 926 -12.22 47.33 17.20
CA GLY A 926 -11.79 48.73 17.19
C GLY A 926 -10.29 48.79 16.95
#